data_AF-A0A8H5P6X2-F1
#
_entry.id   AF-A0A8H5P6X2-F1
#
_cell.length_a   1.000
_cell.length_b   1.000
_cell.length_c   1.000
_cell.angle_alpha   90.00
_cell.angle_beta   90.00
_cell.angle_gamma   90.00
#
_symmetry.space_group_name_H-M   'P 1'
#
loop_
_entity.id
_entity.type
_entity.pdbx_description
1 polymer ?
#
loop_
_entity_poly.entity_id
_entity_poly.type
_entity_poly.pdbx_seq_one_letter_code
_entity_poly.pdbx_strand_id
1 'polypeptide(L)'
;MPSNHLFQYSVVSALMDGVAETGITLSELLTHGDHGLGTFRHMVGEMIILDGVIYDMKPDGSVVALDKNACAEQTAPFAMITDFKPTVTASKQIPSKDSFTETLSQLLPATNNHYLVNRIEGTFKSVTVRTVGGQQSPGESLAELGKRQASHTFHNIKGTIIGFRSPAFMQGISVAGDHLHFLAATRDSGGHVLALEGDGELEVSAARIAAVNLQLPTDDEAYNQAKLVRDDEASSFRFCCSVLLAVTPQQLIANAFLVTLVGPGDDWNHLNSTVGGRLVATVPLGSSCHDPNYDAEECQRLQSEWLYSSVHSESSSSMMAPLFANQSCDPFQPREKPCTLGNYVTYAVNATSAEDVAATLNFAKEKNLRFVIRNTGHDYLGRSTGAGSLAVWTHYLKGDEVIDWKDDQCQGKALKVGAGVQGFEALAAAHAENLVVVTGECPSVGLAGGYTQGGGHSALSTNFGLAADNTLEFEVVTANRKLIKASRCENSDLYWALSGGGTGNYGVVISATVRAHPEAQVSRAKFLVTAPEGRSELIYKAIDAFHAALPKIVDSGVMVIYFFSDSFLQIPALTAYDKTEAEVKQILQPLADSLTDLGIKFDPNFTHFPSYYEHYDHYWGPLPAGNIQVGTQLFGGRLLPRNNLKDFSTTARKLAEMGVIYIGVGLNVSRFGGSNANSVLPQWRDSIVQVSLTLPWDNEVPWEEMLATQRRITQDIQSVIEAATPGAGAYINEADFQQRDWQETFYGVNYNKLLRIKKKYDPEHIFYSTVAVGSEAWIIANDGRMCRS
;
A
#
# COMPACT_ATOMS: atom_id res chain seq x y z
N MET A 1 -7.19 -0.08 48.09
CA MET A 1 -6.77 -1.34 47.43
C MET A 1 -5.31 -1.63 47.75
N PRO A 2 -4.76 -2.84 47.52
CA PRO A 2 -3.31 -3.04 47.59
C PRO A 2 -2.58 -2.13 46.59
N SER A 3 -1.37 -1.71 46.93
CA SER A 3 -0.55 -0.86 46.06
C SER A 3 -0.26 -1.53 44.71
N ASN A 4 -0.22 -0.74 43.64
CA ASN A 4 -0.01 -1.19 42.25
C ASN A 4 -1.03 -2.23 41.77
N HIS A 5 -2.24 -2.26 42.33
CA HIS A 5 -3.39 -2.93 41.73
C HIS A 5 -4.19 -1.91 40.93
N LEU A 6 -4.55 -2.24 39.69
CA LEU A 6 -5.34 -1.36 38.84
C LEU A 6 -6.82 -1.51 39.17
N PHE A 7 -7.50 -0.40 39.45
CA PHE A 7 -8.94 -0.30 39.36
C PHE A 7 -9.28 0.40 38.05
N GLN A 8 -10.17 -0.20 37.28
CA GLN A 8 -10.70 0.39 36.07
C GLN A 8 -12.22 0.40 36.14
N TYR A 9 -12.81 1.57 35.86
CA TYR A 9 -14.25 1.68 35.66
C TYR A 9 -14.55 1.71 34.15
N SER A 10 -15.48 0.86 33.74
CA SER A 10 -15.89 0.63 32.35
C SER A 10 -14.77 0.07 31.44
N VAL A 11 -15.13 -0.19 30.19
CA VAL A 11 -14.21 -0.63 29.14
C VAL A 11 -14.04 0.47 28.10
N VAL A 12 -12.85 0.59 27.51
CA VAL A 12 -12.61 1.68 26.54
C VAL A 12 -13.54 1.57 25.34
N SER A 13 -13.91 0.37 24.88
CA SER A 13 -14.85 0.19 23.75
C SER A 13 -16.24 0.79 24.00
N ALA A 14 -16.68 0.88 25.26
CA ALA A 14 -17.92 1.58 25.60
C ALA A 14 -17.78 3.09 25.38
N LEU A 15 -16.66 3.66 25.83
CA LEU A 15 -16.33 5.07 25.59
C LEU A 15 -16.26 5.37 24.08
N MET A 16 -15.70 4.43 23.30
CA MET A 16 -15.61 4.53 21.85
C MET A 16 -16.97 4.53 21.16
N ASP A 17 -17.90 3.69 21.62
CA ASP A 17 -19.29 3.65 21.17
C ASP A 17 -20.12 4.87 21.65
N GLY A 18 -19.49 5.84 22.33
CA GLY A 18 -20.14 7.06 22.79
C GLY A 18 -20.87 6.91 24.12
N VAL A 19 -20.63 5.84 24.89
CA VAL A 19 -21.18 5.66 26.24
C VAL A 19 -20.45 6.58 27.21
N ALA A 20 -21.03 7.75 27.45
CA ALA A 20 -20.46 8.75 28.34
C ALA A 20 -21.49 9.51 29.19
N GLU A 21 -22.74 9.03 29.23
CA GLU A 21 -23.85 9.71 29.91
C GLU A 21 -23.81 9.52 31.44
N THR A 22 -23.40 8.33 31.89
CA THR A 22 -23.27 8.00 33.31
C THR A 22 -21.84 7.54 33.63
N GLY A 23 -21.51 7.38 34.90
CA GLY A 23 -20.21 6.86 35.30
C GLY A 23 -20.01 6.78 36.81
N ILE A 24 -18.83 6.34 37.23
CA ILE A 24 -18.44 6.32 38.64
C ILE A 24 -18.25 7.76 39.16
N THR A 25 -18.69 8.04 40.38
CA THR A 25 -18.43 9.36 41.00
C THR A 25 -16.93 9.54 41.23
N LEU A 26 -16.42 10.77 41.08
CA LEU A 26 -14.98 10.99 41.30
C LEU A 26 -14.58 10.80 42.76
N SER A 27 -15.50 11.07 43.70
CA SER A 27 -15.31 10.75 45.13
C SER A 27 -15.12 9.26 45.38
N GLU A 28 -15.89 8.40 44.70
CA GLU A 28 -15.73 6.95 44.78
C GLU A 28 -14.43 6.51 44.10
N LEU A 29 -14.11 7.05 42.92
CA LEU A 29 -12.88 6.75 42.19
C LEU A 29 -11.63 6.99 43.05
N LEU A 30 -11.58 8.10 43.81
CA LEU A 30 -10.46 8.44 44.72
C LEU A 30 -10.29 7.46 45.89
N THR A 31 -11.27 6.60 46.19
CA THR A 31 -11.11 5.55 47.20
C THR A 31 -10.22 4.39 46.70
N HIS A 32 -9.97 4.32 45.39
CA HIS A 32 -9.24 3.23 44.76
C HIS A 32 -7.74 3.51 44.54
N GLY A 33 -7.28 4.75 44.66
CA GLY A 33 -5.87 5.09 44.50
C GLY A 33 -5.57 6.58 44.47
N ASP A 34 -4.32 6.91 44.13
CA ASP A 34 -3.78 8.27 44.11
C ASP A 34 -3.21 8.68 42.74
N HIS A 35 -3.15 7.75 41.78
CA HIS A 35 -2.50 7.92 40.48
C HIS A 35 -3.37 7.33 39.37
N GLY A 36 -3.85 8.16 38.44
CA GLY A 36 -4.91 7.74 37.52
C GLY A 36 -5.17 8.65 36.32
N LEU A 37 -5.84 8.09 35.31
CA LEU A 37 -6.21 8.77 34.06
C LEU A 37 -7.70 8.52 33.77
N GLY A 38 -8.33 9.40 33.00
CA GLY A 38 -9.69 9.18 32.52
C GLY A 38 -10.23 10.39 31.76
N THR A 39 -11.55 10.45 31.64
CA THR A 39 -12.28 11.62 31.15
C THR A 39 -13.53 11.82 32.02
N PHE A 40 -14.27 12.89 31.77
CA PHE A 40 -15.48 13.25 32.49
C PHE A 40 -16.72 12.87 31.69
N ARG A 41 -17.90 12.98 32.31
CA ARG A 41 -19.21 12.81 31.65
C ARG A 41 -19.25 13.57 30.31
N HIS A 42 -19.84 12.96 29.29
CA HIS A 42 -19.84 13.44 27.90
C HIS A 42 -18.45 13.54 27.24
N MET A 43 -17.42 12.91 27.79
CA MET A 43 -16.04 12.95 27.26
C MET A 43 -15.48 14.37 27.12
N VAL A 44 -15.90 15.29 28.00
CA VAL A 44 -15.44 16.67 27.98
C VAL A 44 -14.14 16.80 28.78
N GLY A 45 -13.07 17.19 28.10
CA GLY A 45 -11.75 17.32 28.69
C GLY A 45 -11.05 15.99 28.97
N GLU A 46 -9.89 16.10 29.62
CA GLU A 46 -9.04 14.97 29.99
C GLU A 46 -8.79 15.02 31.51
N MET A 47 -8.69 13.85 32.15
CA MET A 47 -8.47 13.76 33.60
C MET A 47 -7.08 13.23 33.92
N ILE A 48 -6.40 13.88 34.85
CA ILE A 48 -5.18 13.35 35.48
C ILE A 48 -5.36 13.37 37.00
N ILE A 49 -5.14 12.22 37.64
CA ILE A 49 -5.15 12.06 39.09
C ILE A 49 -3.69 11.93 39.51
N LEU A 50 -3.18 12.95 40.19
CA LEU A 50 -1.80 13.01 40.62
C LEU A 50 -1.77 13.28 42.13
N ASP A 51 -1.17 12.36 42.87
CA ASP A 51 -1.03 12.41 44.33
C ASP A 51 -2.39 12.60 45.03
N GLY A 52 -3.43 11.93 44.53
CA GLY A 52 -4.80 11.96 45.08
C GLY A 52 -5.60 13.22 44.76
N VAL A 53 -5.09 14.11 43.90
CA VAL A 53 -5.81 15.29 43.41
C VAL A 53 -6.19 15.10 41.96
N ILE A 54 -7.46 15.35 41.63
CA ILE A 54 -7.97 15.29 40.26
C ILE A 54 -7.80 16.66 39.61
N TYR A 55 -7.16 16.67 38.44
CA TYR A 55 -7.06 17.84 37.58
C TYR A 55 -7.88 17.58 36.31
N ASP A 56 -8.75 18.53 36.02
CA ASP A 56 -9.63 18.58 34.87
C ASP A 56 -9.01 19.49 33.80
N MET A 57 -8.52 18.88 32.72
CA MET A 57 -7.87 19.56 31.60
C MET A 57 -8.93 19.90 30.55
N LYS A 58 -9.27 21.18 30.48
CA LYS A 58 -10.40 21.69 29.70
C LYS A 58 -10.07 21.83 28.20
N PRO A 59 -11.10 21.81 27.34
CA PRO A 59 -10.93 22.01 25.90
C PRO A 59 -10.34 23.37 25.50
N ASP A 60 -10.49 24.39 26.36
CA ASP A 60 -9.93 25.73 26.16
C ASP A 60 -8.44 25.84 26.57
N GLY A 61 -7.85 24.72 27.01
CA GLY A 61 -6.45 24.62 27.43
C GLY A 61 -6.20 24.93 28.91
N SER A 62 -7.22 25.36 29.67
CA SER A 62 -7.10 25.59 31.11
C SER A 62 -7.14 24.28 31.90
N VAL A 63 -6.54 24.29 33.10
CA VAL A 63 -6.58 23.16 34.05
C VAL A 63 -7.19 23.61 35.37
N VAL A 64 -8.11 22.80 35.90
CA VAL A 64 -8.78 23.04 37.18
C VAL A 64 -8.52 21.88 38.14
N ALA A 65 -7.98 22.16 39.32
CA ALA A 65 -7.93 21.19 40.41
C ALA A 65 -9.30 21.09 41.07
N LEU A 66 -9.86 19.89 41.16
CA LEU A 66 -11.20 19.67 41.71
C LEU A 66 -11.14 19.54 43.24
N ASP A 67 -12.04 20.23 43.93
CA ASP A 67 -12.26 20.06 45.36
C ASP A 67 -13.20 18.89 45.67
N LYS A 68 -13.40 18.60 46.96
CA LYS A 68 -14.24 17.47 47.39
C LYS A 68 -15.70 17.59 46.94
N ASN A 69 -16.23 18.79 46.85
CA ASN A 69 -17.63 19.01 46.43
C ASN A 69 -17.76 18.78 44.92
N ALA A 70 -16.83 19.34 44.14
CA ALA A 70 -16.77 19.12 42.70
C ALA A 70 -16.60 17.62 42.35
N CYS A 71 -15.81 16.88 43.12
CA CYS A 71 -15.66 15.44 42.94
C CYS A 71 -16.94 14.64 43.24
N ALA A 72 -17.81 15.14 44.12
CA ALA A 72 -19.07 14.47 44.47
C ALA A 72 -20.15 14.67 43.39
N GLU A 73 -20.06 15.75 42.61
CA GLU A 73 -21.05 16.12 41.58
C GLU A 73 -20.68 15.64 40.18
N GLN A 74 -19.44 15.18 39.96
CA GLN A 74 -18.95 14.74 38.67
C GLN A 74 -18.78 13.21 38.60
N THR A 75 -18.90 12.69 37.38
CA THR A 75 -18.73 11.26 37.09
C THR A 75 -17.73 11.03 35.96
N ALA A 76 -17.06 9.88 36.00
CA ALA A 76 -16.16 9.40 34.96
C ALA A 76 -16.77 8.20 34.24
N PRO A 77 -17.06 8.29 32.92
CA PRO A 77 -17.58 7.17 32.14
C PRO A 77 -16.50 6.10 31.87
N PHE A 78 -15.23 6.49 31.97
CA PHE A 78 -14.08 5.61 31.93
C PHE A 78 -12.95 6.21 32.75
N ALA A 79 -12.33 5.40 33.61
CA ALA A 79 -11.16 5.81 34.38
C ALA A 79 -10.29 4.61 34.77
N MET A 80 -8.99 4.85 34.88
CA MET A 80 -7.97 3.91 35.37
C MET A 80 -7.25 4.56 36.56
N ILE A 81 -7.20 3.88 37.71
CA ILE A 81 -6.54 4.41 38.92
C ILE A 81 -5.82 3.29 39.69
N THR A 82 -4.70 3.62 40.32
CA THR A 82 -3.99 2.74 41.24
C THR A 82 -3.41 3.53 42.40
N ASP A 83 -3.16 2.86 43.54
CA ASP A 83 -2.28 3.39 44.59
C ASP A 83 -0.84 3.15 44.15
N PHE A 84 -0.22 4.15 43.54
CA PHE A 84 1.06 4.00 42.86
C PHE A 84 2.21 3.99 43.87
N LYS A 85 3.03 2.94 43.81
CA LYS A 85 4.26 2.82 44.59
C LYS A 85 5.36 2.32 43.64
N PRO A 86 6.27 3.19 43.17
CA PRO A 86 7.25 2.79 42.16
C PRO A 86 8.14 1.66 42.66
N THR A 87 8.35 0.65 41.82
CA THR A 87 9.31 -0.42 42.09
C THR A 87 10.67 -0.14 41.47
N VAL A 88 10.72 0.78 40.50
CA VAL A 88 11.93 1.30 39.88
C VAL A 88 11.79 2.80 39.68
N THR A 89 12.88 3.53 39.92
CA THR A 89 13.04 4.94 39.57
C THR A 89 14.42 5.11 38.95
N ALA A 90 14.50 5.79 37.79
CA ALA A 90 15.75 6.04 37.10
C ALA A 90 15.70 7.32 36.27
N SER A 91 16.84 8.00 36.15
CA SER A 91 17.03 9.09 35.19
C SER A 91 17.26 8.53 33.79
N LYS A 92 16.45 8.95 32.82
CA LYS A 92 16.50 8.46 31.43
C LYS A 92 16.32 9.59 30.43
N GLN A 93 17.09 9.52 29.34
CA GLN A 93 16.84 10.33 28.14
C GLN A 93 15.60 9.77 27.45
N ILE A 94 14.63 10.63 27.13
CA ILE A 94 13.44 10.25 26.36
C ILE A 94 13.33 11.20 25.16
N PRO A 95 14.05 10.92 24.05
CA PRO A 95 14.06 11.79 22.88
C PRO A 95 12.72 11.83 22.13
N SER A 96 11.86 10.82 22.30
CA SER A 96 10.54 10.78 21.67
C SER A 96 9.55 9.92 22.47
N LYS A 97 8.25 10.09 22.22
CA LYS A 97 7.20 9.19 22.74
C LYS A 97 7.44 7.73 22.34
N ASP A 98 7.89 7.48 21.11
CA ASP A 98 8.17 6.12 20.64
C ASP A 98 9.31 5.44 21.42
N SER A 99 10.36 6.21 21.76
CA SER A 99 11.48 5.72 22.59
C SER A 99 11.09 5.43 24.04
N PHE A 100 10.00 6.04 24.55
CA PHE A 100 9.49 5.77 25.89
C PHE A 100 9.03 4.32 26.02
N THR A 101 8.55 3.72 24.93
CA THR A 101 8.09 2.33 24.93
C THR A 101 9.22 1.40 25.39
N GLU A 102 10.37 1.54 24.73
CA GLU A 102 11.57 0.77 25.00
C GLU A 102 12.16 1.10 26.38
N THR A 103 12.14 2.38 26.78
CA THR A 103 12.65 2.83 28.09
C THR A 103 11.97 2.09 29.24
N LEU A 104 10.63 1.98 29.23
CA LEU A 104 9.91 1.23 30.25
C LEU A 104 10.19 -0.28 30.21
N SER A 105 10.36 -0.86 29.02
CA SER A 105 10.71 -2.29 28.88
C SER A 105 12.11 -2.60 29.41
N GLN A 106 13.05 -1.65 29.31
CA GLN A 106 14.38 -1.76 29.90
C GLN A 106 14.35 -1.62 31.43
N LEU A 107 13.52 -0.74 31.97
CA LEU A 107 13.38 -0.53 33.42
C LEU A 107 12.66 -1.70 34.12
N LEU A 108 11.70 -2.32 33.43
CA LEU A 108 10.93 -3.45 33.93
C LEU A 108 10.96 -4.60 32.90
N PRO A 109 12.05 -5.38 32.81
CA PRO A 109 12.16 -6.47 31.86
C PRO A 109 11.15 -7.61 32.15
N ALA A 110 10.87 -8.43 31.13
CA ALA A 110 9.93 -9.55 31.19
C ALA A 110 8.47 -9.14 31.52
N THR A 111 8.05 -7.94 31.10
CA THR A 111 6.71 -7.40 31.36
C THR A 111 5.84 -7.23 30.11
N ASN A 112 6.19 -7.84 28.97
CA ASN A 112 5.48 -7.68 27.68
C ASN A 112 3.96 -7.91 27.75
N ASN A 113 3.49 -8.76 28.66
CA ASN A 113 2.07 -9.08 28.87
C ASN A 113 1.51 -8.59 30.22
N HIS A 114 2.18 -7.64 30.87
CA HIS A 114 1.73 -7.05 32.13
C HIS A 114 1.26 -5.62 31.93
N TYR A 115 0.35 -5.17 32.79
CA TYR A 115 0.09 -3.76 32.95
C TYR A 115 1.28 -3.08 33.63
N LEU A 116 1.64 -1.89 33.17
CA LEU A 116 2.60 -1.03 33.84
C LEU A 116 1.93 0.30 34.20
N VAL A 117 2.33 0.88 35.32
CA VAL A 117 2.03 2.27 35.68
C VAL A 117 3.34 3.05 35.74
N ASN A 118 3.32 4.28 35.25
CA ASN A 118 4.50 5.13 35.19
C ASN A 118 4.20 6.59 35.56
N ARG A 119 5.28 7.28 35.95
CA ARG A 119 5.37 8.71 36.21
C ARG A 119 6.70 9.20 35.62
N ILE A 120 6.65 10.25 34.83
CA ILE A 120 7.82 10.91 34.21
C ILE A 120 7.83 12.35 34.68
N GLU A 121 8.94 12.81 35.25
CA GLU A 121 9.09 14.16 35.76
C GLU A 121 10.36 14.83 35.23
N GLY A 122 10.22 16.09 34.84
CA GLY A 122 11.37 16.89 34.41
C GLY A 122 10.96 18.03 33.49
N THR A 123 11.95 18.52 32.75
CA THR A 123 11.76 19.55 31.72
C THR A 123 11.67 18.87 30.37
N PHE A 124 10.64 19.23 29.61
CA PHE A 124 10.43 18.75 28.26
C PHE A 124 10.74 19.85 27.28
N LYS A 125 11.55 19.53 26.27
CA LYS A 125 11.82 20.43 25.16
C LYS A 125 10.54 20.68 24.37
N SER A 126 9.72 19.64 24.20
CA SER A 126 8.34 19.81 23.75
C SER A 126 7.40 18.74 24.30
N VAL A 127 6.14 19.11 24.53
CA VAL A 127 5.03 18.16 24.78
C VAL A 127 3.85 18.60 23.94
N THR A 128 3.40 17.74 23.03
CA THR A 128 2.17 17.94 22.27
C THR A 128 1.06 17.16 22.92
N VAL A 129 0.00 17.86 23.31
CA VAL A 129 -1.19 17.26 23.92
C VAL A 129 -2.44 17.52 23.09
N ARG A 130 -3.49 16.73 23.34
CA ARG A 130 -4.86 17.02 22.90
C ARG A 130 -5.82 17.12 24.08
N THR A 131 -6.90 17.86 23.87
CA THR A 131 -8.09 17.87 24.73
C THR A 131 -9.34 17.77 23.86
N VAL A 132 -10.40 17.16 24.40
CA VAL A 132 -11.64 16.88 23.66
C VAL A 132 -12.77 17.77 24.14
N GLY A 133 -13.49 18.42 23.21
CA GLY A 133 -14.60 19.35 23.49
C GLY A 133 -15.87 18.73 24.09
N GLY A 134 -15.90 17.40 24.27
CA GLY A 134 -17.08 16.64 24.69
C GLY A 134 -18.11 16.42 23.59
N GLN A 135 -19.08 15.55 23.89
CA GLN A 135 -20.21 15.20 23.02
C GLN A 135 -21.13 16.40 22.82
N GLN A 136 -21.48 16.66 21.56
CA GLN A 136 -22.51 17.64 21.21
C GLN A 136 -23.91 17.01 21.18
N SER A 137 -23.99 15.69 21.14
CA SER A 137 -25.23 14.91 21.18
C SER A 137 -25.00 13.57 21.88
N PRO A 138 -25.98 13.02 22.63
CA PRO A 138 -25.85 11.72 23.29
C PRO A 138 -25.46 10.61 22.32
N GLY A 139 -24.50 9.77 22.72
CA GLY A 139 -24.04 8.62 21.92
C GLY A 139 -23.08 8.97 20.77
N GLU A 140 -22.59 10.21 20.68
CA GLU A 140 -21.56 10.59 19.72
C GLU A 140 -20.24 9.85 20.00
N SER A 141 -19.71 9.14 19.00
CA SER A 141 -18.54 8.27 19.18
C SER A 141 -17.24 9.05 19.39
N LEU A 142 -16.24 8.40 19.99
CA LEU A 142 -14.92 9.01 20.18
C LEU A 142 -14.23 9.37 18.86
N ALA A 143 -14.52 8.63 17.78
CA ALA A 143 -14.01 8.93 16.44
C ALA A 143 -14.58 10.25 15.88
N GLU A 144 -15.87 10.53 16.10
CA GLU A 144 -16.49 11.81 15.72
C GLU A 144 -15.96 12.97 16.58
N LEU A 145 -15.72 12.72 17.87
CA LEU A 145 -15.08 13.69 18.76
C LEU A 145 -13.64 14.02 18.32
N GLY A 146 -12.88 13.02 17.87
CA GLY A 146 -11.51 13.18 17.37
C GLY A 146 -11.41 14.17 16.20
N LYS A 147 -12.46 14.33 15.39
CA LYS A 147 -12.49 15.31 14.28
C LYS A 147 -12.52 16.77 14.76
N ARG A 148 -12.90 17.01 16.01
CA ARG A 148 -13.04 18.35 16.61
C ARG A 148 -12.14 18.56 17.84
N GLN A 149 -11.14 17.71 18.01
CA GLN A 149 -10.16 17.85 19.10
C GLN A 149 -9.22 19.04 18.85
N ALA A 150 -8.79 19.67 19.93
CA ALA A 150 -7.76 20.70 19.88
C ALA A 150 -6.40 20.09 20.25
N SER A 151 -5.36 20.39 19.49
CA SER A 151 -3.98 19.99 19.80
C SER A 151 -3.13 21.21 20.14
N HIS A 152 -2.34 21.12 21.20
CA HIS A 152 -1.45 22.18 21.65
C HIS A 152 -0.05 21.63 21.90
N THR A 153 0.98 22.34 21.43
CA THR A 153 2.37 22.00 21.72
C THR A 153 2.96 23.02 22.69
N PHE A 154 3.39 22.53 23.84
CA PHE A 154 4.16 23.29 24.81
C PHE A 154 5.65 23.09 24.55
N HIS A 155 6.46 24.13 24.75
CA HIS A 155 7.90 24.10 24.57
C HIS A 155 8.61 24.51 25.84
N ASN A 156 9.77 23.90 26.12
CA ASN A 156 10.61 24.18 27.29
C ASN A 156 9.80 24.21 28.60
N ILE A 157 8.96 23.19 28.78
CA ILE A 157 7.96 23.16 29.84
C ILE A 157 8.36 22.13 30.90
N LYS A 158 8.32 22.53 32.16
CA LYS A 158 8.49 21.61 33.29
C LYS A 158 7.13 21.02 33.66
N GLY A 159 7.07 19.72 33.90
CA GLY A 159 5.82 19.08 34.32
C GLY A 159 5.97 17.60 34.63
N THR A 160 4.82 16.96 34.78
CA THR A 160 4.67 15.55 35.12
C THR A 160 3.81 14.88 34.05
N ILE A 161 4.31 13.79 33.47
CA ILE A 161 3.50 12.85 32.68
C ILE A 161 3.20 11.66 33.57
N ILE A 162 1.95 11.19 33.55
CA ILE A 162 1.61 9.90 34.14
C ILE A 162 0.97 9.00 33.11
N GLY A 163 1.15 7.70 33.28
CA GLY A 163 0.76 6.75 32.26
C GLY A 163 0.42 5.37 32.75
N PHE A 164 -0.40 4.68 31.97
CA PHE A 164 -0.58 3.24 32.04
C PHE A 164 -0.15 2.61 30.71
N ARG A 165 0.61 1.51 30.78
CA ARG A 165 0.81 0.61 29.65
C ARG A 165 -0.11 -0.59 29.81
N SER A 166 -1.00 -0.80 28.85
CA SER A 166 -1.83 -2.02 28.82
C SER A 166 -1.26 -3.01 27.79
N PRO A 167 -1.24 -4.32 28.08
CA PRO A 167 -0.86 -5.35 27.10
C PRO A 167 -1.73 -5.31 25.85
N ALA A 168 -1.17 -5.73 24.72
CA ALA A 168 -1.89 -5.74 23.43
C ALA A 168 -3.22 -6.53 23.48
N PHE A 169 -3.28 -7.64 24.23
CA PHE A 169 -4.49 -8.46 24.36
C PHE A 169 -5.63 -7.77 25.13
N MET A 170 -5.38 -6.63 25.77
CA MET A 170 -6.37 -5.86 26.52
C MET A 170 -7.04 -4.76 25.68
N GLN A 171 -6.72 -4.64 24.39
CA GLN A 171 -7.38 -3.68 23.49
C GLN A 171 -8.92 -3.86 23.52
N GLY A 172 -9.63 -2.73 23.63
CA GLY A 172 -11.08 -2.70 23.77
C GLY A 172 -11.57 -2.82 25.22
N ILE A 173 -10.84 -3.51 26.11
CA ILE A 173 -11.06 -3.43 27.56
C ILE A 173 -10.38 -2.18 28.11
N SER A 174 -9.13 -1.95 27.73
CA SER A 174 -8.31 -0.77 28.06
C SER A 174 -7.65 -0.24 26.79
N VAL A 175 -6.98 0.91 26.87
CA VAL A 175 -6.14 1.44 25.78
C VAL A 175 -4.86 0.60 25.72
N ALA A 176 -4.64 -0.18 24.64
CA ALA A 176 -3.40 -0.94 24.46
C ALA A 176 -2.21 -0.01 24.19
N GLY A 177 -1.03 -0.41 24.66
CA GLY A 177 0.17 0.43 24.60
C GLY A 177 0.16 1.53 25.67
N ASP A 178 0.92 2.60 25.43
CA ASP A 178 1.12 3.69 26.39
C ASP A 178 0.02 4.75 26.31
N HIS A 179 -0.81 4.82 27.35
CA HIS A 179 -1.78 5.88 27.56
C HIS A 179 -1.22 6.90 28.56
N LEU A 180 -0.93 8.12 28.10
CA LEU A 180 -0.15 9.12 28.84
C LEU A 180 -0.88 10.47 28.90
N HIS A 181 -1.04 11.07 30.08
CA HIS A 181 -1.50 12.46 30.25
C HIS A 181 -0.40 13.33 30.86
N PHE A 182 -0.35 14.59 30.46
CA PHE A 182 0.64 15.58 30.91
C PHE A 182 -0.02 16.70 31.72
N LEU A 183 0.66 17.11 32.79
CA LEU A 183 0.31 18.26 33.61
C LEU A 183 1.54 19.14 33.82
N ALA A 184 1.44 20.42 33.46
CA ALA A 184 2.50 21.38 33.72
C ALA A 184 2.74 21.58 35.23
N ALA A 185 3.98 21.90 35.60
CA ALA A 185 4.36 22.12 37.00
C ALA A 185 3.58 23.27 37.65
N THR A 186 3.18 24.26 36.85
CA THR A 186 2.31 25.39 37.20
C THR A 186 0.85 25.01 37.46
N ARG A 187 0.43 23.79 37.05
CA ARG A 187 -0.94 23.24 37.19
C ARG A 187 -2.02 24.04 36.45
N ASP A 188 -1.65 24.77 35.41
CA ASP A 188 -2.54 25.61 34.60
C ASP A 188 -2.76 25.09 33.16
N SER A 189 -1.90 24.19 32.68
CA SER A 189 -1.99 23.59 31.33
C SER A 189 -1.69 22.09 31.33
N GLY A 190 -2.34 21.33 30.46
CA GLY A 190 -2.18 19.88 30.36
C GLY A 190 -3.03 19.25 29.25
N GLY A 191 -2.93 17.93 29.08
CA GLY A 191 -3.80 17.15 28.22
C GLY A 191 -3.29 15.74 27.93
N HIS A 192 -3.97 15.03 27.04
CA HIS A 192 -3.56 13.70 26.59
C HIS A 192 -2.35 13.79 25.65
N VAL A 193 -1.26 13.09 25.94
CA VAL A 193 0.03 13.24 25.24
C VAL A 193 0.01 12.55 23.87
N LEU A 194 0.17 13.34 22.82
CA LEU A 194 0.35 12.88 21.44
C LEU A 194 1.82 12.68 21.10
N ALA A 195 2.69 13.59 21.55
CA ALA A 195 4.13 13.52 21.36
C ALA A 195 4.87 14.18 22.53
N LEU A 196 6.10 13.75 22.80
CA LEU A 196 6.96 14.35 23.81
C LEU A 196 8.43 14.27 23.37
N GLU A 197 9.22 15.23 23.81
CA GLU A 197 10.69 15.26 23.70
C GLU A 197 11.24 15.79 25.03
N GLY A 198 12.00 14.95 25.74
CA GLY A 198 12.66 15.34 26.99
C GLY A 198 13.81 16.33 26.76
N ASP A 199 13.96 17.30 27.65
CA ASP A 199 15.14 18.16 27.69
C ASP A 199 16.15 17.58 28.68
N GLY A 200 17.07 16.76 28.17
CA GLY A 200 18.02 16.02 28.99
C GLY A 200 17.45 14.76 29.63
N GLU A 201 17.91 14.43 30.83
CA GLU A 201 17.40 13.27 31.58
C GLU A 201 16.13 13.62 32.35
N LEU A 202 15.10 12.79 32.19
CA LEU A 202 13.85 12.82 32.93
C LEU A 202 13.86 11.75 34.01
N GLU A 203 13.28 12.03 35.17
CA GLU A 203 13.07 11.01 36.20
C GLU A 203 11.88 10.14 35.81
N VAL A 204 12.12 8.85 35.60
CA VAL A 204 11.10 7.85 35.25
C VAL A 204 10.92 6.89 36.41
N SER A 205 9.73 6.92 37.00
CA SER A 205 9.27 5.99 38.02
C SER A 205 8.24 5.04 37.43
N ALA A 206 8.38 3.74 37.69
CA ALA A 206 7.45 2.73 37.18
C ALA A 206 7.21 1.57 38.14
N ALA A 207 6.06 0.92 37.99
CA ALA A 207 5.73 -0.32 38.67
C ALA A 207 4.93 -1.26 37.77
N ARG A 208 5.13 -2.57 37.99
CA ARG A 208 4.31 -3.62 37.37
C ARG A 208 3.00 -3.76 38.14
N ILE A 209 1.89 -3.81 37.41
CA ILE A 209 0.56 -4.14 37.93
C ILE A 209 0.30 -5.62 37.67
N ALA A 210 0.03 -6.38 38.74
CA ALA A 210 -0.21 -7.81 38.67
C ALA A 210 -1.70 -8.19 38.80
N ALA A 211 -2.56 -7.23 39.14
CA ALA A 211 -3.99 -7.47 39.34
C ALA A 211 -4.81 -6.29 38.83
N VAL A 212 -5.91 -6.61 38.15
CA VAL A 212 -6.87 -5.65 37.59
C VAL A 212 -8.24 -5.94 38.19
N ASN A 213 -8.86 -4.90 38.75
CA ASN A 213 -10.25 -4.89 39.18
C ASN A 213 -11.04 -4.04 38.18
N LEU A 214 -11.83 -4.70 37.33
CA LEU A 214 -12.67 -4.06 36.33
C LEU A 214 -14.12 -3.99 36.86
N GLN A 215 -14.61 -2.78 37.10
CA GLN A 215 -15.99 -2.52 37.45
C GLN A 215 -16.75 -2.07 36.19
N LEU A 216 -17.73 -2.87 35.77
CA LEU A 216 -18.58 -2.54 34.63
C LEU A 216 -19.79 -1.70 35.08
N PRO A 217 -20.31 -0.79 34.24
CA PRO A 217 -21.56 -0.08 34.51
C PRO A 217 -22.73 -1.07 34.69
N THR A 218 -23.52 -0.92 35.76
CA THR A 218 -24.63 -1.84 36.10
C THR A 218 -26.01 -1.27 35.80
N ASP A 219 -26.18 0.06 35.89
CA ASP A 219 -27.46 0.76 35.71
C ASP A 219 -27.39 1.75 34.52
N ASP A 220 -26.70 1.37 33.45
CA ASP A 220 -26.53 2.18 32.25
C ASP A 220 -27.13 1.47 31.02
N GLU A 221 -28.25 1.99 30.52
CA GLU A 221 -28.93 1.45 29.33
C GLU A 221 -28.08 1.63 28.06
N ALA A 222 -27.34 2.74 27.95
CA ALA A 222 -26.46 2.97 26.82
C ALA A 222 -25.29 1.97 26.81
N TYR A 223 -24.75 1.62 28.00
CA TYR A 223 -23.76 0.55 28.12
C TYR A 223 -24.30 -0.81 27.67
N ASN A 224 -25.55 -1.15 28.06
CA ASN A 224 -26.19 -2.41 27.67
C ASN A 224 -26.52 -2.47 26.16
N GLN A 225 -26.76 -1.32 25.52
CA GLN A 225 -27.03 -1.22 24.09
C GLN A 225 -25.76 -1.01 23.25
N ALA A 226 -24.63 -0.70 23.89
CA ALA A 226 -23.36 -0.52 23.20
C ALA A 226 -22.96 -1.81 22.50
N LYS A 227 -22.38 -1.68 21.31
CA LYS A 227 -21.96 -2.83 20.50
C LYS A 227 -20.67 -3.43 21.07
N LEU A 228 -19.89 -2.62 21.80
CA LEU A 228 -18.62 -2.97 22.44
C LEU A 228 -17.67 -3.67 21.46
N VAL A 229 -17.72 -3.26 20.19
CA VAL A 229 -16.86 -3.81 19.14
C VAL A 229 -15.43 -3.42 19.48
N ARG A 230 -14.52 -4.37 19.40
CA ARG A 230 -13.10 -4.08 19.57
C ARG A 230 -12.65 -3.19 18.43
N ASP A 231 -11.77 -2.27 18.76
CA ASP A 231 -11.27 -1.20 17.91
C ASP A 231 -10.28 -1.69 16.82
N ASP A 232 -10.60 -2.82 16.22
CA ASP A 232 -9.96 -3.43 15.06
C ASP A 232 -10.23 -2.57 13.79
N GLU A 233 -11.20 -1.64 13.87
CA GLU A 233 -11.55 -0.69 12.80
C GLU A 233 -10.70 0.60 12.83
N ALA A 234 -9.99 0.92 13.93
CA ALA A 234 -9.17 2.14 14.04
C ALA A 234 -7.64 1.89 14.15
N SER A 235 -7.21 0.65 14.42
CA SER A 235 -5.81 0.25 14.21
C SER A 235 -5.74 -1.25 13.90
N SER A 236 -5.40 -1.57 12.67
CA SER A 236 -5.21 -2.92 12.15
C SER A 236 -4.19 -3.72 12.97
N PHE A 237 -4.60 -4.67 13.83
CA PHE A 237 -3.90 -5.93 14.16
C PHE A 237 -4.81 -6.86 15.01
N ARG A 238 -5.22 -8.00 14.43
CA ARG A 238 -6.14 -9.02 14.97
C ARG A 238 -5.53 -9.95 16.04
N PHE A 239 -6.34 -10.39 17.00
CA PHE A 239 -6.26 -11.74 17.59
C PHE A 239 -7.60 -12.46 17.40
N CYS A 240 -7.63 -13.42 16.48
CA CYS A 240 -8.77 -14.28 16.21
C CYS A 240 -8.62 -15.62 16.97
N CYS A 241 -9.75 -16.13 17.47
CA CYS A 241 -9.96 -17.45 18.08
C CYS A 241 -9.37 -17.71 19.47
N SER A 242 -10.18 -17.49 20.51
CA SER A 242 -10.25 -18.40 21.67
C SER A 242 -11.58 -18.23 22.42
N VAL A 243 -12.36 -19.33 22.43
CA VAL A 243 -13.49 -19.67 23.31
C VAL A 243 -14.83 -18.94 23.07
N LEU A 244 -15.85 -19.64 22.54
CA LEU A 244 -16.97 -20.19 23.36
C LEU A 244 -18.02 -20.94 22.51
N LEU A 245 -18.30 -22.16 22.97
CA LEU A 245 -19.61 -22.79 23.17
C LEU A 245 -20.83 -22.28 22.37
N ALA A 246 -21.43 -23.24 21.67
CA ALA A 246 -22.87 -23.36 21.39
C ALA A 246 -23.53 -22.27 20.55
N VAL A 247 -23.17 -22.18 19.26
CA VAL A 247 -24.07 -21.68 18.22
C VAL A 247 -24.04 -22.68 17.05
N THR A 248 -25.21 -23.01 16.53
CA THR A 248 -25.41 -24.08 15.53
C THR A 248 -24.66 -23.81 14.21
N PRO A 249 -24.22 -24.87 13.48
CA PRO A 249 -23.20 -24.74 12.43
C PRO A 249 -23.65 -24.09 11.11
N GLN A 250 -24.91 -23.68 10.98
CA GLN A 250 -25.49 -23.32 9.67
C GLN A 250 -25.39 -21.83 9.31
N GLN A 251 -25.08 -20.92 10.23
CA GLN A 251 -25.00 -19.47 9.92
C GLN A 251 -23.58 -18.89 9.86
N LEU A 252 -22.57 -19.56 10.43
CA LEU A 252 -21.17 -19.08 10.42
C LEU A 252 -20.40 -19.38 9.12
N ILE A 253 -20.95 -20.21 8.22
CA ILE A 253 -20.29 -20.60 6.96
C ILE A 253 -20.45 -19.53 5.85
N ALA A 254 -21.31 -18.53 6.03
CA ALA A 254 -21.65 -17.57 4.98
C ALA A 254 -20.66 -16.39 4.81
N ASN A 255 -19.80 -16.09 5.79
CA ASN A 255 -19.06 -14.81 5.85
C ASN A 255 -17.53 -14.91 5.86
N ALA A 256 -16.95 -16.10 5.73
CA ALA A 256 -15.50 -16.30 5.66
C ALA A 256 -15.14 -17.25 4.51
N PHE A 257 -14.16 -16.88 3.69
CA PHE A 257 -13.51 -17.84 2.78
C PHE A 257 -12.72 -18.82 3.63
N LEU A 258 -13.21 -20.06 3.75
CA LEU A 258 -12.53 -21.10 4.52
C LEU A 258 -11.28 -21.54 3.75
N VAL A 259 -10.11 -21.44 4.40
CA VAL A 259 -8.93 -22.24 4.05
C VAL A 259 -9.20 -23.68 4.49
N THR A 260 -10.20 -24.32 3.88
CA THR A 260 -10.28 -25.77 3.89
C THR A 260 -9.46 -26.25 2.71
N LEU A 261 -8.34 -26.92 3.00
CA LEU A 261 -7.68 -27.82 2.08
C LEU A 261 -8.66 -28.94 1.72
N VAL A 262 -9.62 -28.64 0.84
CA VAL A 262 -10.43 -29.67 0.21
C VAL A 262 -9.52 -30.28 -0.84
N GLY A 263 -8.95 -31.45 -0.52
CA GLY A 263 -8.23 -32.29 -1.48
C GLY A 263 -9.09 -32.61 -2.70
N PRO A 264 -8.60 -33.42 -3.66
CA PRO A 264 -9.32 -33.76 -4.88
C PRO A 264 -10.59 -34.57 -4.58
N GLY A 265 -11.66 -33.88 -4.21
CA GLY A 265 -13.01 -34.40 -4.06
C GLY A 265 -13.80 -34.23 -5.36
N ASP A 266 -15.01 -34.81 -5.36
CA ASP A 266 -15.90 -34.81 -6.53
C ASP A 266 -16.19 -33.40 -7.09
N ASP A 267 -16.18 -32.38 -6.24
CA ASP A 267 -16.38 -30.97 -6.63
C ASP A 267 -15.29 -30.45 -7.59
N TRP A 268 -14.01 -30.72 -7.31
CA TRP A 268 -12.91 -30.29 -8.18
C TRP A 268 -12.91 -31.06 -9.51
N ASN A 269 -13.26 -32.35 -9.48
CA ASN A 269 -13.43 -33.16 -10.68
C ASN A 269 -14.61 -32.66 -11.54
N HIS A 270 -15.68 -32.19 -10.91
CA HIS A 270 -16.80 -31.57 -11.60
C HIS A 270 -16.41 -30.26 -12.28
N LEU A 271 -15.71 -29.37 -11.56
CA LEU A 271 -15.17 -28.15 -12.18
C LEU A 271 -14.25 -28.50 -13.35
N ASN A 272 -13.29 -29.41 -13.14
CA ASN A 272 -12.35 -29.82 -14.18
C ASN A 272 -13.06 -30.33 -15.44
N SER A 273 -14.10 -31.15 -15.26
CA SER A 273 -14.94 -31.64 -16.37
C SER A 273 -15.68 -30.50 -17.07
N THR A 274 -16.19 -29.53 -16.30
CA THR A 274 -16.92 -28.35 -16.81
C THR A 274 -16.02 -27.45 -17.67
N VAL A 275 -14.75 -27.28 -17.27
CA VAL A 275 -13.76 -26.48 -18.02
C VAL A 275 -12.93 -27.33 -19.00
N GLY A 276 -13.40 -28.54 -19.35
CA GLY A 276 -12.78 -29.37 -20.39
C GLY A 276 -11.36 -29.86 -20.06
N GLY A 277 -11.06 -30.16 -18.79
CA GLY A 277 -9.76 -30.68 -18.36
C GLY A 277 -8.72 -29.60 -18.03
N ARG A 278 -9.12 -28.33 -17.93
CA ARG A 278 -8.23 -27.18 -17.76
C ARG A 278 -7.98 -26.75 -16.32
N LEU A 279 -8.45 -27.51 -15.33
CA LEU A 279 -8.14 -27.25 -13.93
C LEU A 279 -6.71 -27.74 -13.61
N VAL A 280 -5.87 -26.83 -13.15
CA VAL A 280 -4.48 -27.06 -12.80
C VAL A 280 -4.32 -26.97 -11.28
N ALA A 281 -3.89 -28.06 -10.65
CA ALA A 281 -3.43 -28.04 -9.27
C ALA A 281 -2.06 -27.34 -9.20
N THR A 282 -1.90 -26.41 -8.26
CA THR A 282 -0.65 -25.67 -8.17
C THR A 282 0.48 -26.54 -7.66
N VAL A 283 1.56 -26.57 -8.45
CA VAL A 283 2.89 -27.02 -8.01
C VAL A 283 3.82 -25.82 -8.15
N PRO A 284 4.34 -25.24 -7.04
CA PRO A 284 5.26 -24.11 -7.14
C PRO A 284 6.51 -24.48 -7.92
N LEU A 285 7.03 -23.54 -8.73
CA LEU A 285 8.18 -23.79 -9.60
C LEU A 285 9.39 -24.28 -8.81
N GLY A 286 9.69 -23.67 -7.67
CA GLY A 286 10.83 -24.06 -6.83
C GLY A 286 10.68 -25.43 -6.15
N SER A 287 9.60 -26.19 -6.38
CA SER A 287 9.42 -27.52 -5.77
C SER A 287 10.57 -28.48 -6.06
N SER A 288 11.22 -28.36 -7.22
CA SER A 288 12.44 -29.10 -7.59
C SER A 288 13.67 -28.72 -6.77
N CYS A 289 13.66 -27.61 -6.03
CA CYS A 289 14.74 -27.23 -5.12
C CYS A 289 14.56 -27.77 -3.70
N HIS A 290 13.44 -28.43 -3.39
CA HIS A 290 13.07 -28.83 -2.03
C HIS A 290 12.77 -30.33 -1.94
N ASP A 291 13.07 -30.94 -0.81
CA ASP A 291 12.65 -32.32 -0.55
C ASP A 291 11.11 -32.41 -0.41
N PRO A 292 10.48 -33.52 -0.87
CA PRO A 292 11.10 -34.73 -1.42
C PRO A 292 11.31 -34.69 -2.95
N ASN A 293 10.95 -33.60 -3.63
CA ASN A 293 10.94 -33.50 -5.09
C ASN A 293 12.26 -33.00 -5.68
N TYR A 294 13.34 -33.01 -4.89
CA TYR A 294 14.60 -32.39 -5.25
C TYR A 294 15.17 -32.94 -6.56
N ASP A 295 15.40 -32.04 -7.50
CA ASP A 295 16.07 -32.24 -8.78
C ASP A 295 17.17 -31.16 -8.89
N ALA A 296 18.42 -31.59 -8.82
CA ALA A 296 19.57 -30.68 -8.80
C ALA A 296 19.72 -29.88 -10.10
N GLU A 297 19.41 -30.48 -11.25
CA GLU A 297 19.58 -29.83 -12.56
C GLU A 297 18.51 -28.77 -12.75
N GLU A 298 17.25 -29.12 -12.48
CA GLU A 298 16.15 -28.18 -12.57
C GLU A 298 16.28 -27.06 -11.52
N CYS A 299 16.72 -27.38 -10.30
CA CYS A 299 16.96 -26.35 -9.30
C CYS A 299 18.05 -25.37 -9.73
N GLN A 300 19.15 -25.86 -10.28
CA GLN A 300 20.23 -25.00 -10.80
C GLN A 300 19.74 -24.13 -11.96
N ARG A 301 18.93 -24.67 -12.87
CA ARG A 301 18.31 -23.90 -13.95
C ARG A 301 17.44 -22.78 -13.39
N LEU A 302 16.53 -23.10 -12.47
CA LEU A 302 15.66 -22.12 -11.82
C LEU A 302 16.48 -21.03 -11.12
N GLN A 303 17.53 -21.36 -10.37
CA GLN A 303 18.38 -20.38 -9.72
C GLN A 303 19.05 -19.43 -10.72
N SER A 304 19.47 -19.93 -11.89
CA SER A 304 20.11 -19.12 -12.93
C SER A 304 19.14 -18.28 -13.77
N GLU A 305 17.89 -18.72 -13.89
CA GLU A 305 16.89 -18.09 -14.75
C GLU A 305 15.76 -17.38 -13.99
N TRP A 306 15.72 -17.44 -12.66
CA TRP A 306 14.63 -16.91 -11.82
C TRP A 306 14.33 -15.42 -12.03
N LEU A 307 15.30 -14.66 -12.51
CA LEU A 307 15.09 -13.23 -12.77
C LEU A 307 14.47 -12.97 -14.15
N TYR A 308 14.22 -13.98 -14.97
CA TYR A 308 13.59 -13.81 -16.28
C TYR A 308 12.10 -14.10 -16.22
N SER A 309 11.31 -13.13 -16.66
CA SER A 309 9.85 -13.20 -16.67
C SER A 309 9.27 -14.40 -17.44
N SER A 310 9.99 -14.96 -18.41
CA SER A 310 9.59 -16.16 -19.15
C SER A 310 9.45 -17.39 -18.26
N VAL A 311 10.26 -17.52 -17.20
CA VAL A 311 10.17 -18.60 -16.22
C VAL A 311 8.85 -18.56 -15.46
N HIS A 312 8.38 -17.35 -15.14
CA HIS A 312 7.20 -17.15 -14.30
C HIS A 312 5.89 -17.08 -15.09
N SER A 313 5.91 -16.53 -16.30
CA SER A 313 4.71 -16.25 -17.09
C SER A 313 3.97 -17.52 -17.52
N GLU A 314 4.69 -18.61 -17.76
CA GLU A 314 4.14 -19.94 -18.09
C GLU A 314 3.70 -20.75 -16.87
N SER A 315 3.81 -20.19 -15.67
CA SER A 315 3.31 -20.83 -14.45
C SER A 315 1.91 -20.35 -14.11
N SER A 316 1.06 -21.27 -13.70
CA SER A 316 -0.29 -20.99 -13.20
C SER A 316 -0.32 -20.24 -11.85
N SER A 317 0.83 -20.11 -11.18
CA SER A 317 0.89 -19.59 -9.81
C SER A 317 2.12 -18.74 -9.50
N SER A 318 3.22 -18.86 -10.25
CA SER A 318 4.49 -18.20 -9.93
C SER A 318 4.40 -16.67 -9.89
N MET A 319 5.08 -16.05 -8.94
CA MET A 319 5.07 -14.60 -8.74
C MET A 319 6.44 -14.03 -9.07
N MET A 320 6.46 -12.90 -9.78
CA MET A 320 7.71 -12.20 -10.07
C MET A 320 8.14 -11.26 -8.93
N ALA A 321 7.20 -10.85 -8.07
CA ALA A 321 7.47 -10.04 -6.89
C ALA A 321 7.83 -10.94 -5.69
N PRO A 322 9.10 -11.00 -5.26
CA PRO A 322 9.57 -12.00 -4.30
C PRO A 322 8.99 -11.82 -2.90
N LEU A 323 8.70 -10.57 -2.51
CA LEU A 323 8.01 -10.26 -1.26
C LEU A 323 6.67 -11.02 -1.13
N PHE A 324 5.96 -11.22 -2.24
CA PHE A 324 4.69 -11.93 -2.22
C PHE A 324 4.82 -13.44 -2.40
N ALA A 325 5.91 -13.92 -3.05
CA ALA A 325 6.27 -15.33 -3.02
C ALA A 325 6.61 -15.81 -1.59
N ASN A 326 7.04 -14.88 -0.72
CA ASN A 326 7.16 -15.05 0.73
C ASN A 326 8.06 -16.22 1.12
N GLN A 327 9.11 -16.49 0.33
CA GLN A 327 10.05 -17.60 0.54
C GLN A 327 9.37 -18.95 0.79
N SER A 328 8.16 -19.15 0.26
CA SER A 328 7.31 -20.30 0.57
C SER A 328 7.76 -21.56 -0.15
N CYS A 329 8.29 -21.39 -1.37
CA CYS A 329 8.87 -22.45 -2.17
C CYS A 329 9.80 -21.86 -3.26
N ASP A 330 10.70 -20.98 -2.84
CA ASP A 330 11.61 -20.26 -3.74
C ASP A 330 12.90 -21.09 -3.92
N PRO A 331 13.59 -21.01 -5.08
CA PRO A 331 14.74 -21.88 -5.37
C PRO A 331 16.01 -21.55 -4.58
N PHE A 332 16.00 -20.44 -3.84
CA PHE A 332 17.16 -19.97 -3.06
C PHE A 332 17.10 -20.37 -1.58
N GLN A 333 16.06 -21.09 -1.18
CA GLN A 333 15.88 -21.53 0.20
C GLN A 333 16.60 -22.87 0.44
N PRO A 334 16.96 -23.22 1.69
CA PRO A 334 17.56 -24.52 2.00
C PRO A 334 16.68 -25.67 1.51
N ARG A 335 17.30 -26.71 0.93
CA ARG A 335 16.62 -27.89 0.37
C ARG A 335 15.66 -28.56 1.35
N GLU A 336 16.00 -28.56 2.64
CA GLU A 336 15.24 -29.19 3.70
C GLU A 336 14.03 -28.35 4.15
N LYS A 337 13.95 -27.07 3.72
CA LYS A 337 12.79 -26.22 4.01
C LYS A 337 11.59 -26.76 3.23
N PRO A 338 10.47 -27.09 3.90
CA PRO A 338 9.30 -27.60 3.19
C PRO A 338 8.79 -26.60 2.16
N CYS A 339 8.67 -27.05 0.90
CA CYS A 339 7.96 -26.32 -0.14
C CYS A 339 6.47 -26.26 0.18
N THR A 340 5.97 -25.06 0.50
CA THR A 340 4.55 -24.83 0.80
C THR A 340 3.93 -23.88 -0.22
N LEU A 341 2.60 -23.91 -0.34
CA LEU A 341 1.89 -22.99 -1.22
C LEU A 341 1.94 -21.55 -0.72
N GLY A 342 1.98 -21.28 0.60
CA GLY A 342 1.96 -19.91 1.12
C GLY A 342 0.91 -19.02 0.45
N ASN A 343 1.36 -17.97 -0.24
CA ASN A 343 0.51 -17.02 -0.96
C ASN A 343 0.11 -17.45 -2.38
N TYR A 344 0.68 -18.53 -2.91
CA TYR A 344 0.35 -19.06 -4.22
C TYR A 344 -1.11 -19.54 -4.25
N VAL A 345 -1.76 -19.42 -5.40
CA VAL A 345 -3.12 -19.94 -5.61
C VAL A 345 -3.16 -21.46 -5.45
N THR A 346 -4.25 -22.03 -4.96
CA THR A 346 -4.35 -23.49 -4.73
C THR A 346 -4.63 -24.23 -6.03
N TYR A 347 -5.57 -23.71 -6.82
CA TYR A 347 -5.89 -24.18 -8.15
C TYR A 347 -5.98 -23.00 -9.11
N ALA A 348 -5.73 -23.26 -10.38
CA ALA A 348 -5.96 -22.30 -11.45
C ALA A 348 -6.72 -22.98 -12.59
N VAL A 349 -7.65 -22.28 -13.23
CA VAL A 349 -8.21 -22.71 -14.51
C VAL A 349 -7.44 -22.01 -15.63
N ASN A 350 -6.80 -22.80 -16.49
CA ASN A 350 -6.24 -22.32 -17.74
C ASN A 350 -7.40 -21.91 -18.67
N ALA A 351 -7.77 -20.63 -18.67
CA ALA A 351 -8.94 -20.14 -19.38
C ALA A 351 -8.61 -19.87 -20.85
N THR A 352 -9.44 -20.44 -21.74
CA THR A 352 -9.33 -20.29 -23.20
C THR A 352 -10.58 -19.66 -23.82
N SER A 353 -11.61 -19.42 -23.01
CA SER A 353 -12.90 -18.90 -23.44
C SER A 353 -13.59 -18.10 -22.32
N ALA A 354 -14.61 -17.31 -22.66
CA ALA A 354 -15.43 -16.62 -21.67
C ALA A 354 -16.23 -17.61 -20.79
N GLU A 355 -16.57 -18.77 -21.35
CA GLU A 355 -17.26 -19.87 -20.67
C GLU A 355 -16.39 -20.48 -19.56
N ASP A 356 -15.09 -20.69 -19.80
CA ASP A 356 -14.15 -21.17 -18.77
C ASP A 356 -14.11 -20.18 -17.59
N VAL A 357 -14.05 -18.88 -17.89
CA VAL A 357 -14.06 -17.82 -16.88
C VAL A 357 -15.37 -17.81 -16.08
N ALA A 358 -16.51 -17.87 -16.78
CA ALA A 358 -17.83 -17.88 -16.16
C ALA A 358 -18.04 -19.12 -15.27
N ALA A 359 -17.58 -20.29 -15.71
CA ALA A 359 -17.63 -21.54 -14.95
C ALA A 359 -16.75 -21.47 -13.69
N THR A 360 -15.53 -20.96 -13.82
CA THR A 360 -14.60 -20.78 -12.69
C THR A 360 -15.18 -19.82 -11.65
N LEU A 361 -15.72 -18.68 -12.09
CA LEU A 361 -16.36 -17.70 -11.22
C LEU A 361 -17.61 -18.28 -10.53
N ASN A 362 -18.41 -19.05 -11.26
CA ASN A 362 -19.58 -19.75 -10.69
C ASN A 362 -19.16 -20.68 -9.55
N PHE A 363 -18.15 -21.52 -9.80
CA PHE A 363 -17.66 -22.47 -8.82
C PHE A 363 -17.08 -21.77 -7.60
N ALA A 364 -16.27 -20.74 -7.80
CA ALA A 364 -15.70 -19.95 -6.69
C ALA A 364 -16.81 -19.34 -5.81
N LYS A 365 -17.87 -18.82 -6.42
CA LYS A 365 -19.03 -18.30 -5.69
C LYS A 365 -19.78 -19.39 -4.93
N GLU A 366 -20.11 -20.50 -5.60
CA GLU A 366 -20.86 -21.62 -5.00
C GLU A 366 -20.13 -22.23 -3.81
N LYS A 367 -18.81 -22.39 -3.93
CA LYS A 367 -17.96 -23.00 -2.89
C LYS A 367 -17.41 -21.99 -1.91
N ASN A 368 -17.77 -20.71 -2.05
CA ASN A 368 -17.24 -19.61 -1.25
C ASN A 368 -15.70 -19.70 -1.16
N LEU A 369 -15.04 -19.62 -2.34
CA LEU A 369 -13.59 -19.61 -2.53
C LEU A 369 -13.12 -18.22 -2.99
N ARG A 370 -11.97 -17.77 -2.47
CA ARG A 370 -11.35 -16.51 -2.90
C ARG A 370 -11.03 -16.64 -4.39
N PHE A 371 -11.59 -15.74 -5.21
CA PHE A 371 -11.36 -15.72 -6.64
C PHE A 371 -10.19 -14.80 -6.97
N VAL A 372 -9.22 -15.28 -7.74
CA VAL A 372 -8.05 -14.50 -8.18
C VAL A 372 -8.03 -14.41 -9.70
N ILE A 373 -7.71 -13.23 -10.23
CA ILE A 373 -7.48 -13.05 -11.66
C ILE A 373 -5.97 -13.03 -11.88
N ARG A 374 -5.47 -13.97 -12.69
CA ARG A 374 -4.05 -14.06 -13.02
C ARG A 374 -3.87 -13.94 -14.53
N ASN A 375 -2.95 -13.08 -14.94
CA ASN A 375 -2.44 -13.04 -16.31
C ASN A 375 -1.00 -13.59 -16.32
N THR A 376 -0.01 -12.71 -16.23
CA THR A 376 1.41 -13.06 -16.38
C THR A 376 2.17 -13.26 -15.07
N GLY A 377 1.66 -12.73 -13.94
CA GLY A 377 2.36 -12.76 -12.65
C GLY A 377 3.34 -11.60 -12.40
N HIS A 378 3.32 -10.57 -13.26
CA HIS A 378 4.16 -9.35 -13.17
C HIS A 378 3.84 -8.42 -11.99
N ASP A 379 2.69 -8.59 -11.33
CA ASP A 379 2.18 -7.58 -10.40
C ASP A 379 3.10 -7.35 -9.18
N TYR A 380 3.61 -6.12 -9.03
CA TYR A 380 4.49 -5.73 -7.93
C TYR A 380 3.78 -5.62 -6.57
N LEU A 381 2.44 -5.64 -6.53
CA LEU A 381 1.62 -5.45 -5.33
C LEU A 381 0.92 -6.75 -4.90
N GLY A 382 1.25 -7.89 -5.52
CA GLY A 382 0.71 -9.21 -5.18
C GLY A 382 -0.77 -9.41 -5.54
N ARG A 383 -1.34 -8.59 -6.42
CA ARG A 383 -2.78 -8.59 -6.76
C ARG A 383 -3.21 -9.78 -7.63
N SER A 384 -2.27 -10.48 -8.26
CA SER A 384 -2.53 -11.67 -9.07
C SER A 384 -2.31 -13.00 -8.34
N THR A 385 -2.35 -13.01 -7.00
CA THR A 385 -2.25 -14.21 -6.17
C THR A 385 -3.19 -14.15 -4.95
N GLY A 386 -3.29 -15.26 -4.22
CA GLY A 386 -3.88 -15.29 -2.90
C GLY A 386 -3.83 -16.66 -2.26
N ALA A 387 -3.49 -16.72 -0.98
CA ALA A 387 -3.55 -17.96 -0.20
C ALA A 387 -4.96 -18.57 -0.24
N GLY A 388 -5.05 -19.89 -0.44
CA GLY A 388 -6.31 -20.64 -0.44
C GLY A 388 -7.27 -20.29 -1.58
N SER A 389 -6.79 -19.65 -2.65
CA SER A 389 -7.64 -19.14 -3.73
C SER A 389 -7.77 -20.09 -4.92
N LEU A 390 -8.83 -19.87 -5.71
CA LEU A 390 -8.99 -20.38 -7.07
C LEU A 390 -8.71 -19.25 -8.05
N ALA A 391 -7.69 -19.42 -8.89
CA ALA A 391 -7.38 -18.47 -9.95
C ALA A 391 -8.13 -18.79 -11.25
N VAL A 392 -8.54 -17.76 -11.97
CA VAL A 392 -8.72 -17.82 -13.43
C VAL A 392 -7.44 -17.30 -14.09
N TRP A 393 -6.82 -18.13 -14.92
CA TRP A 393 -5.56 -17.80 -15.58
C TRP A 393 -5.83 -17.42 -17.03
N THR A 394 -5.81 -16.11 -17.29
CA THR A 394 -6.19 -15.50 -18.58
C THR A 394 -5.07 -15.54 -19.62
N HIS A 395 -3.88 -16.05 -19.27
CA HIS A 395 -2.70 -16.10 -20.15
C HIS A 395 -2.97 -16.76 -21.51
N TYR A 396 -3.87 -17.74 -21.55
CA TYR A 396 -4.20 -18.46 -22.79
C TYR A 396 -5.41 -17.89 -23.55
N LEU A 397 -5.98 -16.77 -23.09
CA LEU A 397 -6.89 -15.96 -23.89
C LEU A 397 -6.05 -15.18 -24.92
N LYS A 398 -5.54 -15.90 -25.91
CA LYS A 398 -4.72 -15.38 -27.01
C LYS A 398 -5.59 -14.95 -28.21
N GLY A 399 -4.94 -14.48 -29.26
CA GLY A 399 -5.55 -14.04 -30.50
C GLY A 399 -5.46 -12.53 -30.67
N ASP A 400 -5.24 -12.13 -31.91
CA ASP A 400 -5.03 -10.75 -32.32
C ASP A 400 -5.70 -10.52 -33.69
N GLU A 401 -6.25 -9.32 -33.88
CA GLU A 401 -6.89 -8.93 -35.13
C GLU A 401 -6.74 -7.42 -35.34
N VAL A 402 -6.14 -7.02 -36.47
CA VAL A 402 -6.12 -5.62 -36.89
C VAL A 402 -7.42 -5.31 -37.62
N ILE A 403 -8.16 -4.33 -37.12
CA ILE A 403 -9.46 -3.93 -37.64
C ILE A 403 -9.48 -2.44 -38.00
N ASP A 404 -10.36 -2.08 -38.94
CA ASP A 404 -10.75 -0.68 -39.14
C ASP A 404 -11.75 -0.26 -38.06
N TRP A 405 -11.45 0.82 -37.35
CA TRP A 405 -12.30 1.37 -36.30
C TRP A 405 -12.87 2.73 -36.69
N LYS A 406 -14.15 2.94 -36.34
CA LYS A 406 -14.81 4.23 -36.47
C LYS A 406 -15.89 4.40 -35.40
N ASP A 407 -15.70 5.38 -34.54
CA ASP A 407 -16.70 5.94 -33.64
C ASP A 407 -16.67 7.49 -33.71
N ASP A 408 -17.48 8.18 -32.90
CA ASP A 408 -17.58 9.65 -32.90
C ASP A 408 -16.29 10.37 -32.48
N GLN A 409 -15.37 9.68 -31.79
CA GLN A 409 -14.14 10.25 -31.24
C GLN A 409 -12.87 9.72 -31.91
N CYS A 410 -12.95 8.63 -32.66
CA CYS A 410 -11.79 7.93 -33.21
C CYS A 410 -12.12 7.27 -34.55
N GLN A 411 -11.27 7.50 -35.54
CA GLN A 411 -11.27 6.79 -36.81
C GLN A 411 -9.83 6.40 -37.15
N GLY A 412 -9.60 5.13 -37.52
CA GLY A 412 -8.28 4.63 -37.85
C GLY A 412 -8.18 3.12 -37.72
N LYS A 413 -6.95 2.61 -37.59
CA LYS A 413 -6.71 1.18 -37.30
C LYS A 413 -6.77 0.93 -35.80
N ALA A 414 -7.19 -0.27 -35.43
CA ALA A 414 -7.18 -0.76 -34.07
C ALA A 414 -6.69 -2.21 -34.05
N LEU A 415 -6.13 -2.62 -32.92
CA LEU A 415 -5.75 -4.00 -32.66
C LEU A 415 -6.69 -4.54 -31.57
N LYS A 416 -7.49 -5.55 -31.90
CA LYS A 416 -8.21 -6.37 -30.91
C LYS A 416 -7.27 -7.47 -30.44
N VAL A 417 -7.12 -7.63 -29.13
CA VAL A 417 -6.26 -8.64 -28.52
C VAL A 417 -7.00 -9.39 -27.42
N GLY A 418 -6.76 -10.69 -27.31
CA GLY A 418 -7.17 -11.48 -26.14
C GLY A 418 -6.46 -11.03 -24.86
N ALA A 419 -7.05 -11.29 -23.70
CA ALA A 419 -6.55 -10.83 -22.40
C ALA A 419 -5.14 -11.34 -22.05
N GLY A 420 -4.75 -12.49 -22.62
CA GLY A 420 -3.45 -13.13 -22.43
C GLY A 420 -2.37 -12.64 -23.38
N VAL A 421 -2.69 -11.78 -24.37
CA VAL A 421 -1.70 -11.24 -25.31
C VAL A 421 -0.72 -10.33 -24.58
N GLN A 422 0.57 -10.64 -24.69
CA GLN A 422 1.69 -9.90 -24.12
C GLN A 422 2.21 -8.84 -25.10
N GLY A 423 3.00 -7.89 -24.61
CA GLY A 423 3.52 -6.77 -25.38
C GLY A 423 4.24 -7.20 -26.66
N PHE A 424 5.09 -8.23 -26.58
CA PHE A 424 5.83 -8.73 -27.75
C PHE A 424 4.90 -9.28 -28.86
N GLU A 425 3.83 -9.98 -28.48
CA GLU A 425 2.84 -10.53 -29.41
C GLU A 425 2.08 -9.39 -30.10
N ALA A 426 1.63 -8.40 -29.31
CA ALA A 426 0.87 -7.25 -29.83
C ALA A 426 1.72 -6.38 -30.77
N LEU A 427 3.01 -6.16 -30.44
CA LEU A 427 3.93 -5.42 -31.30
C LEU A 427 4.21 -6.18 -32.61
N ALA A 428 4.39 -7.50 -32.56
CA ALA A 428 4.60 -8.30 -33.75
C ALA A 428 3.37 -8.26 -34.69
N ALA A 429 2.16 -8.38 -34.12
CA ALA A 429 0.90 -8.31 -34.86
C ALA A 429 0.70 -6.92 -35.52
N ALA A 430 0.96 -5.83 -34.80
CA ALA A 430 0.87 -4.49 -35.34
C ALA A 430 1.92 -4.23 -36.44
N HIS A 431 3.16 -4.65 -36.21
CA HIS A 431 4.26 -4.46 -37.14
C HIS A 431 4.03 -5.16 -38.49
N ALA A 432 3.41 -6.35 -38.48
CA ALA A 432 3.05 -7.07 -39.71
C ALA A 432 2.13 -6.26 -40.64
N GLU A 433 1.38 -5.31 -40.10
CA GLU A 433 0.47 -4.41 -40.83
C GLU A 433 1.03 -2.99 -40.98
N ASN A 434 2.34 -2.78 -40.75
CA ASN A 434 3.00 -1.47 -40.75
C ASN A 434 2.38 -0.49 -39.73
N LEU A 435 2.03 -1.01 -38.56
CA LEU A 435 1.47 -0.27 -37.43
C LEU A 435 2.30 -0.48 -36.16
N VAL A 436 2.02 0.31 -35.14
CA VAL A 436 2.54 0.19 -33.78
C VAL A 436 1.40 0.35 -32.77
N VAL A 437 1.51 -0.31 -31.62
CA VAL A 437 0.58 -0.18 -30.50
C VAL A 437 1.33 0.19 -29.23
N VAL A 438 0.65 0.88 -28.31
CA VAL A 438 1.26 1.31 -27.04
C VAL A 438 1.39 0.12 -26.09
N THR A 439 2.63 -0.33 -25.86
CA THR A 439 2.99 -1.40 -24.91
C THR A 439 4.04 -0.93 -23.90
N GLY A 440 4.21 -1.68 -22.81
CA GLY A 440 5.29 -1.46 -21.85
C GLY A 440 6.65 -1.89 -22.40
N GLU A 441 7.72 -1.47 -21.73
CA GLU A 441 9.10 -1.81 -22.09
C GLU A 441 9.45 -3.28 -21.81
N CYS A 442 8.82 -3.88 -20.79
CA CYS A 442 8.92 -5.31 -20.52
C CYS A 442 8.06 -6.11 -21.53
N PRO A 443 8.66 -6.91 -22.44
CA PRO A 443 7.91 -7.52 -23.54
C PRO A 443 6.85 -8.52 -23.09
N SER A 444 7.08 -9.17 -21.95
CA SER A 444 6.20 -10.18 -21.36
C SER A 444 5.03 -9.61 -20.56
N VAL A 445 4.87 -8.28 -20.47
CA VAL A 445 3.72 -7.68 -19.78
C VAL A 445 2.44 -7.91 -20.59
N GLY A 446 1.37 -8.36 -19.93
CA GLY A 446 0.07 -8.59 -20.56
C GLY A 446 -0.65 -7.28 -20.90
N LEU A 447 -0.86 -7.01 -22.19
CA LEU A 447 -1.33 -5.72 -22.70
C LEU A 447 -2.70 -5.34 -22.13
N ALA A 448 -3.69 -6.22 -22.28
CA ALA A 448 -5.07 -5.99 -21.81
C ALA A 448 -5.27 -6.20 -20.30
N GLY A 449 -4.24 -6.67 -19.60
CA GLY A 449 -4.26 -6.93 -18.16
C GLY A 449 -4.13 -5.66 -17.32
N GLY A 450 -3.46 -5.80 -16.17
CA GLY A 450 -3.28 -4.70 -15.23
C GLY A 450 -2.51 -3.51 -15.79
N TYR A 451 -1.70 -3.70 -16.84
CA TYR A 451 -1.00 -2.63 -17.55
C TYR A 451 -1.96 -1.56 -18.09
N THR A 452 -2.83 -1.93 -19.04
CA THR A 452 -3.83 -1.00 -19.59
C THR A 452 -4.86 -0.59 -18.54
N GLN A 453 -5.29 -1.53 -17.68
CA GLN A 453 -6.32 -1.24 -16.68
C GLN A 453 -5.87 -0.28 -15.57
N GLY A 454 -4.56 -0.18 -15.30
CA GLY A 454 -3.99 0.74 -14.32
C GLY A 454 -3.44 2.04 -14.90
N GLY A 455 -3.41 2.20 -16.23
CA GLY A 455 -2.83 3.35 -16.91
C GLY A 455 -1.89 2.92 -18.04
N GLY A 456 -0.69 2.45 -17.69
CA GLY A 456 0.32 1.93 -18.63
C GLY A 456 1.10 3.03 -19.34
N HIS A 457 2.32 3.33 -18.87
CA HIS A 457 3.27 4.18 -19.61
C HIS A 457 4.02 3.38 -20.68
N SER A 458 4.63 4.07 -21.63
CA SER A 458 5.35 3.49 -22.76
C SER A 458 6.37 4.49 -23.30
N ALA A 459 7.41 3.98 -23.96
CA ALA A 459 8.26 4.76 -24.85
C ALA A 459 7.49 5.58 -25.91
N LEU A 460 6.24 5.19 -26.20
CA LEU A 460 5.34 5.89 -27.13
C LEU A 460 4.36 6.84 -26.44
N SER A 461 4.33 6.91 -25.11
CA SER A 461 3.29 7.65 -24.38
C SER A 461 3.32 9.14 -24.63
N THR A 462 4.51 9.72 -24.83
CA THR A 462 4.62 11.14 -25.21
C THR A 462 3.97 11.42 -26.57
N ASN A 463 3.83 10.44 -27.46
CA ASN A 463 3.25 10.59 -28.80
C ASN A 463 1.77 10.23 -28.83
N PHE A 464 1.37 9.18 -28.09
CA PHE A 464 0.06 8.55 -28.22
C PHE A 464 -0.73 8.41 -26.91
N GLY A 465 -0.22 8.89 -25.78
CA GLY A 465 -0.86 8.80 -24.47
C GLY A 465 -0.53 7.51 -23.72
N LEU A 466 -1.13 7.34 -22.54
CA LEU A 466 -1.02 6.08 -21.80
C LEU A 466 -1.76 4.95 -22.54
N ALA A 467 -1.49 3.70 -22.20
CA ALA A 467 -2.22 2.56 -22.77
C ALA A 467 -3.74 2.68 -22.54
N ALA A 468 -4.15 3.13 -21.36
CA ALA A 468 -5.54 3.43 -21.02
C ALA A 468 -6.18 4.51 -21.93
N ASP A 469 -5.39 5.47 -22.43
CA ASP A 469 -5.86 6.51 -23.37
C ASP A 469 -6.13 5.94 -24.78
N ASN A 470 -5.52 4.80 -25.10
CA ASN A 470 -5.62 4.12 -26.38
C ASN A 470 -6.75 3.06 -26.42
N THR A 471 -7.43 2.82 -25.31
CA THR A 471 -8.54 1.86 -25.26
C THR A 471 -9.73 2.32 -26.09
N LEU A 472 -10.38 1.37 -26.75
CA LEU A 472 -11.60 1.58 -27.53
C LEU A 472 -12.75 0.73 -26.97
N GLU A 473 -12.45 -0.51 -26.59
CA GLU A 473 -13.45 -1.47 -26.13
C GLU A 473 -12.82 -2.56 -25.25
N PHE A 474 -13.61 -3.11 -24.34
CA PHE A 474 -13.33 -4.35 -23.61
C PHE A 474 -14.49 -5.34 -23.74
N GLU A 475 -14.18 -6.63 -23.84
CA GLU A 475 -15.12 -7.71 -23.57
C GLU A 475 -14.84 -8.27 -22.18
N VAL A 476 -15.87 -8.40 -21.33
CA VAL A 476 -15.69 -8.62 -19.90
C VAL A 476 -16.71 -9.62 -19.38
N VAL A 477 -16.26 -10.63 -18.63
CA VAL A 477 -17.13 -11.48 -17.80
C VAL A 477 -17.31 -10.81 -16.44
N THR A 478 -18.53 -10.35 -16.14
CA THR A 478 -18.84 -9.65 -14.88
C THR A 478 -19.17 -10.62 -13.73
N ALA A 479 -19.36 -10.10 -12.51
CA ALA A 479 -19.68 -10.92 -11.33
C ALA A 479 -20.96 -11.76 -11.48
N ASN A 480 -21.87 -11.36 -12.38
CA ASN A 480 -23.08 -12.12 -12.70
C ASN A 480 -22.86 -13.27 -13.71
N ARG A 481 -21.60 -13.48 -14.15
CA ARG A 481 -21.13 -14.50 -15.10
C ARG A 481 -21.55 -14.27 -16.56
N LYS A 482 -21.95 -13.05 -16.92
CA LYS A 482 -22.26 -12.69 -18.31
C LYS A 482 -21.07 -12.01 -18.96
N LEU A 483 -20.79 -12.41 -20.20
CA LEU A 483 -19.95 -11.67 -21.14
C LEU A 483 -20.71 -10.43 -21.61
N ILE A 484 -20.12 -9.26 -21.40
CA ILE A 484 -20.64 -7.98 -21.88
C ILE A 484 -19.54 -7.19 -22.57
N LYS A 485 -19.95 -6.26 -23.43
CA LYS A 485 -19.07 -5.31 -24.08
C LYS A 485 -19.08 -3.98 -23.32
N ALA A 486 -17.91 -3.40 -23.12
CA ALA A 486 -17.72 -2.09 -22.50
C ALA A 486 -16.95 -1.18 -23.46
N SER A 487 -17.62 -0.16 -23.97
CA SER A 487 -17.07 0.86 -24.88
C SER A 487 -17.61 2.25 -24.51
N ARG A 488 -17.22 3.30 -25.22
CA ARG A 488 -17.78 4.66 -25.02
C ARG A 488 -19.30 4.73 -25.19
N CYS A 489 -19.89 3.83 -25.98
CA CYS A 489 -21.31 3.86 -26.33
C CYS A 489 -22.14 2.77 -25.64
N GLU A 490 -21.51 1.78 -25.02
CA GLU A 490 -22.17 0.63 -24.39
C GLU A 490 -21.48 0.29 -23.07
N ASN A 491 -22.22 0.19 -21.96
CA ASN A 491 -21.64 0.02 -20.61
C ASN A 491 -20.48 1.02 -20.35
N SER A 492 -20.70 2.28 -20.70
CA SER A 492 -19.67 3.32 -20.75
C SER A 492 -19.06 3.66 -19.38
N ASP A 493 -19.80 3.40 -18.30
CA ASP A 493 -19.29 3.49 -16.95
C ASP A 493 -18.29 2.38 -16.64
N LEU A 494 -18.54 1.14 -17.07
CA LEU A 494 -17.56 0.05 -16.96
C LEU A 494 -16.33 0.30 -17.84
N TYR A 495 -16.53 0.76 -19.07
CA TYR A 495 -15.42 1.14 -19.96
C TYR A 495 -14.53 2.19 -19.31
N TRP A 496 -15.14 3.24 -18.75
CA TRP A 496 -14.44 4.30 -18.05
C TRP A 496 -13.61 3.75 -16.89
N ALA A 497 -14.18 2.85 -16.07
CA ALA A 497 -13.51 2.26 -14.92
C ALA A 497 -12.38 1.28 -15.29
N LEU A 498 -12.55 0.49 -16.34
CA LEU A 498 -11.49 -0.42 -16.83
C LEU A 498 -10.35 0.34 -17.52
N SER A 499 -10.57 1.58 -17.93
CA SER A 499 -9.57 2.42 -18.59
C SER A 499 -8.81 3.27 -17.55
N GLY A 500 -8.06 2.63 -16.66
CA GLY A 500 -7.19 3.31 -15.68
C GLY A 500 -7.65 3.23 -14.23
N GLY A 501 -8.77 2.56 -13.92
CA GLY A 501 -9.34 2.43 -12.57
C GLY A 501 -8.80 1.26 -11.75
N GLY A 502 -7.69 0.68 -12.19
CA GLY A 502 -7.00 -0.41 -11.50
C GLY A 502 -7.45 -1.81 -11.94
N THR A 503 -6.55 -2.77 -11.78
CA THR A 503 -6.72 -4.15 -12.28
C THR A 503 -7.65 -4.99 -11.40
N GLY A 504 -8.43 -5.87 -12.03
CA GLY A 504 -9.00 -7.04 -11.37
C GLY A 504 -10.19 -6.80 -10.44
N ASN A 505 -10.92 -5.68 -10.59
CA ASN A 505 -11.96 -5.29 -9.63
C ASN A 505 -13.38 -5.15 -10.19
N TYR A 506 -13.58 -5.10 -11.51
CA TYR A 506 -14.91 -4.88 -12.10
C TYR A 506 -15.45 -6.09 -12.86
N GLY A 507 -14.57 -7.02 -13.22
CA GLY A 507 -14.84 -8.18 -14.05
C GLY A 507 -13.55 -8.77 -14.58
N VAL A 508 -13.65 -9.93 -15.23
CA VAL A 508 -12.54 -10.58 -15.91
C VAL A 508 -12.54 -10.13 -17.37
N VAL A 509 -11.52 -9.37 -17.77
CA VAL A 509 -11.33 -8.98 -19.17
C VAL A 509 -11.02 -10.23 -20.00
N ILE A 510 -11.73 -10.39 -21.12
CA ILE A 510 -11.55 -11.46 -22.10
C ILE A 510 -10.76 -10.97 -23.31
N SER A 511 -11.05 -9.75 -23.77
CA SER A 511 -10.33 -9.08 -24.84
C SER A 511 -10.36 -7.56 -24.64
N ALA A 512 -9.41 -6.87 -25.27
CA ALA A 512 -9.39 -5.41 -25.37
C ALA A 512 -9.14 -5.02 -26.82
N THR A 513 -9.78 -3.93 -27.26
CA THR A 513 -9.47 -3.27 -28.53
C THR A 513 -8.76 -1.96 -28.24
N VAL A 514 -7.57 -1.79 -28.81
CA VAL A 514 -6.72 -0.60 -28.62
C VAL A 514 -6.41 0.07 -29.95
N ARG A 515 -6.19 1.39 -29.94
CA ARG A 515 -5.76 2.12 -31.13
C ARG A 515 -4.41 1.60 -31.62
N ALA A 516 -4.29 1.44 -32.94
CA ALA A 516 -3.04 1.18 -33.62
C ALA A 516 -2.64 2.42 -34.43
N HIS A 517 -1.38 2.79 -34.33
CA HIS A 517 -0.80 3.99 -34.94
C HIS A 517 0.12 3.60 -36.09
N PRO A 518 0.43 4.49 -37.04
CA PRO A 518 1.40 4.19 -38.10
C PRO A 518 2.74 3.75 -37.52
N GLU A 519 3.42 2.81 -38.16
CA GLU A 519 4.83 2.54 -37.86
C GLU A 519 5.71 3.74 -38.29
N ALA A 520 6.83 3.96 -37.61
CA ALA A 520 7.78 5.01 -37.95
C ALA A 520 9.22 4.67 -37.54
N GLN A 521 10.16 5.41 -38.14
CA GLN A 521 11.56 5.39 -37.74
C GLN A 521 11.74 5.82 -36.28
N VAL A 522 12.78 5.32 -35.62
CA VAL A 522 13.07 5.67 -34.24
C VAL A 522 14.55 5.91 -34.04
N SER A 523 14.89 7.04 -33.42
CA SER A 523 16.23 7.31 -32.93
C SER A 523 16.27 7.29 -31.41
N ARG A 524 17.43 6.90 -30.88
CA ARG A 524 17.65 6.76 -29.44
C ARG A 524 18.97 7.38 -29.03
N ALA A 525 19.05 7.77 -27.76
CA ALA A 525 20.31 8.03 -27.09
C ALA A 525 20.44 7.17 -25.81
N LYS A 526 21.66 6.73 -25.50
CA LYS A 526 22.04 6.18 -24.19
C LYS A 526 23.30 6.86 -23.69
N PHE A 527 23.36 7.16 -22.39
CA PHE A 527 24.55 7.74 -21.78
C PHE A 527 24.62 7.49 -20.28
N LEU A 528 25.84 7.51 -19.76
CA LEU A 528 26.15 7.47 -18.34
C LEU A 528 26.92 8.74 -17.99
N VAL A 529 26.49 9.41 -16.94
CA VAL A 529 27.16 10.57 -16.37
C VAL A 529 27.66 10.19 -14.99
N THR A 530 28.96 10.34 -14.78
CA THR A 530 29.62 10.20 -13.48
C THR A 530 30.35 11.48 -13.12
N ALA A 531 30.51 11.72 -11.83
CA ALA A 531 31.32 12.82 -11.37
C ALA A 531 32.81 12.58 -11.68
N PRO A 532 33.57 13.62 -12.08
CA PRO A 532 35.02 13.55 -12.18
C PRO A 532 35.67 13.16 -10.85
N GLU A 533 36.82 12.50 -10.90
CA GLU A 533 37.57 12.08 -9.71
C GLU A 533 37.83 13.28 -8.78
N GLY A 534 37.54 13.09 -7.48
CA GLY A 534 37.67 14.14 -6.46
C GLY A 534 36.59 15.23 -6.48
N ARG A 535 35.54 15.12 -7.32
CA ARG A 535 34.44 16.10 -7.44
C ARG A 535 33.05 15.46 -7.39
N SER A 536 32.84 14.52 -6.46
CA SER A 536 31.60 13.72 -6.37
C SER A 536 30.33 14.57 -6.22
N GLU A 537 30.43 15.76 -5.63
CA GLU A 537 29.31 16.71 -5.48
C GLU A 537 28.71 17.18 -6.80
N LEU A 538 29.48 17.08 -7.91
CA LEU A 538 29.01 17.48 -9.24
C LEU A 538 27.94 16.55 -9.80
N ILE A 539 27.77 15.34 -9.26
CA ILE A 539 26.72 14.43 -9.74
C ILE A 539 25.33 15.02 -9.54
N TYR A 540 25.09 15.68 -8.41
CA TYR A 540 23.82 16.34 -8.13
C TYR A 540 23.59 17.52 -9.08
N LYS A 541 24.65 18.25 -9.46
CA LYS A 541 24.54 19.31 -10.48
C LYS A 541 24.22 18.75 -11.87
N ALA A 542 24.71 17.55 -12.20
CA ALA A 542 24.34 16.87 -13.44
C ALA A 542 22.87 16.42 -13.43
N ILE A 543 22.39 15.90 -12.30
CA ILE A 543 20.97 15.56 -12.10
C ILE A 543 20.10 16.81 -12.25
N ASP A 544 20.49 17.93 -11.63
CA ASP A 544 19.79 19.22 -11.74
C ASP A 544 19.76 19.73 -13.19
N ALA A 545 20.89 19.66 -13.90
CA ALA A 545 20.97 20.04 -15.31
C ALA A 545 20.07 19.15 -16.19
N PHE A 546 20.02 17.85 -15.91
CA PHE A 546 19.13 16.93 -16.60
C PHE A 546 17.65 17.24 -16.33
N HIS A 547 17.26 17.44 -15.07
CA HIS A 547 15.89 17.84 -14.71
C HIS A 547 15.50 19.20 -15.29
N ALA A 548 16.43 20.15 -15.39
CA ALA A 548 16.19 21.43 -16.05
C ALA A 548 15.96 21.28 -17.57
N ALA A 549 16.64 20.33 -18.22
CA ALA A 549 16.48 20.03 -19.64
C ALA A 549 15.23 19.18 -19.94
N LEU A 550 14.81 18.34 -18.97
CA LEU A 550 13.78 17.32 -19.14
C LEU A 550 12.46 17.84 -19.75
N PRO A 551 11.88 18.99 -19.33
CA PRO A 551 10.68 19.55 -19.95
C PRO A 551 10.80 19.68 -21.47
N LYS A 552 11.90 20.27 -21.96
CA LYS A 552 12.10 20.46 -23.41
C LYS A 552 12.29 19.13 -24.13
N ILE A 553 12.94 18.16 -23.49
CA ILE A 553 13.14 16.83 -24.05
C ILE A 553 11.78 16.16 -24.25
N VAL A 554 10.97 16.03 -23.20
CA VAL A 554 9.69 15.32 -23.29
C VAL A 554 8.66 16.08 -24.13
N ASP A 555 8.68 17.42 -24.12
CA ASP A 555 7.79 18.22 -24.96
C ASP A 555 8.10 18.10 -26.45
N SER A 556 9.30 17.59 -26.80
CA SER A 556 9.69 17.31 -28.18
C SER A 556 9.15 15.97 -28.72
N GLY A 557 8.33 15.23 -27.97
CA GLY A 557 7.84 13.91 -28.42
C GLY A 557 8.77 12.77 -28.03
N VAL A 558 9.57 12.93 -26.97
CA VAL A 558 10.52 11.94 -26.49
C VAL A 558 10.05 11.38 -25.15
N MET A 559 10.29 10.09 -24.92
CA MET A 559 10.20 9.49 -23.60
C MET A 559 11.60 9.10 -23.13
N VAL A 560 11.87 9.26 -21.84
CA VAL A 560 13.17 8.94 -21.25
C VAL A 560 13.00 8.09 -19.99
N ILE A 561 13.72 6.98 -19.94
CA ILE A 561 13.97 6.22 -18.71
C ILE A 561 15.34 6.65 -18.22
N TYR A 562 15.42 7.02 -16.95
CA TYR A 562 16.67 7.38 -16.30
C TYR A 562 16.74 6.85 -14.87
N PHE A 563 17.96 6.57 -14.42
CA PHE A 563 18.26 6.15 -13.06
C PHE A 563 19.29 7.10 -12.48
N PHE A 564 19.23 7.34 -11.18
CA PHE A 564 20.36 7.99 -10.51
C PHE A 564 20.53 7.52 -9.06
N SER A 565 21.75 7.69 -8.58
CA SER A 565 22.18 7.53 -7.20
C SER A 565 23.08 8.71 -6.80
N ASP A 566 23.78 8.57 -5.68
CA ASP A 566 24.82 9.51 -5.22
C ASP A 566 26.12 9.47 -6.06
N SER A 567 26.21 8.59 -7.06
CA SER A 567 27.44 8.29 -7.79
C SER A 567 27.28 8.35 -9.31
N PHE A 568 26.06 8.18 -9.83
CA PHE A 568 25.81 8.25 -11.27
C PHE A 568 24.42 8.77 -11.62
N LEU A 569 24.30 9.27 -12.86
CA LEU A 569 23.06 9.49 -13.59
C LEU A 569 23.16 8.69 -14.88
N GLN A 570 22.25 7.73 -15.09
CA GLN A 570 22.25 6.86 -16.25
C GLN A 570 20.95 7.04 -17.01
N ILE A 571 21.05 7.27 -18.31
CA ILE A 571 19.92 7.26 -19.24
C ILE A 571 20.11 6.01 -20.10
N PRO A 572 19.57 4.85 -19.66
CA PRO A 572 19.63 3.64 -20.48
C PRO A 572 18.88 3.84 -21.79
N ALA A 573 17.76 4.59 -21.79
CA ALA A 573 16.85 4.71 -22.92
C ALA A 573 16.23 6.11 -22.98
N LEU A 574 16.63 6.88 -23.98
CA LEU A 574 15.88 8.03 -24.48
C LEU A 574 15.35 7.65 -25.86
N THR A 575 14.03 7.48 -25.99
CA THR A 575 13.39 6.99 -27.22
C THR A 575 12.63 8.13 -27.90
N ALA A 576 13.00 8.39 -29.15
CA ALA A 576 12.41 9.44 -29.97
C ALA A 576 11.73 8.83 -31.21
N TYR A 577 10.42 8.57 -31.07
CA TYR A 577 9.59 8.04 -32.15
C TYR A 577 9.38 9.10 -33.24
N ASP A 578 9.49 8.66 -34.50
CA ASP A 578 9.45 9.50 -35.71
C ASP A 578 10.44 10.67 -35.67
N LYS A 579 11.69 10.35 -35.29
CA LYS A 579 12.81 11.30 -35.28
C LYS A 579 14.08 10.70 -35.84
N THR A 580 14.87 11.56 -36.45
CA THR A 580 16.22 11.29 -36.91
C THR A 580 17.24 11.47 -35.79
N GLU A 581 18.43 10.89 -35.96
CA GLU A 581 19.54 11.04 -35.02
C GLU A 581 19.96 12.52 -34.87
N ALA A 582 19.88 13.31 -35.94
CA ALA A 582 20.23 14.73 -35.92
C ALA A 582 19.27 15.53 -35.01
N GLU A 583 17.97 15.22 -35.05
CA GLU A 583 16.99 15.84 -34.15
C GLU A 583 17.24 15.45 -32.69
N VAL A 584 17.57 14.19 -32.41
CA VAL A 584 17.88 13.75 -31.03
C VAL A 584 19.13 14.46 -30.50
N LYS A 585 20.17 14.64 -31.32
CA LYS A 585 21.36 15.44 -30.95
C LYS A 585 20.98 16.88 -30.63
N GLN A 586 20.14 17.50 -31.44
CA GLN A 586 19.67 18.87 -31.21
C GLN A 586 18.85 18.98 -29.92
N ILE A 587 17.98 18.01 -29.63
CA ILE A 587 17.18 17.95 -28.39
C ILE A 587 18.07 17.87 -27.16
N LEU A 588 19.18 17.11 -27.23
CA LEU A 588 20.12 16.95 -26.11
C LEU A 588 21.17 18.06 -26.00
N GLN A 589 21.29 18.95 -26.99
CA GLN A 589 22.31 20.00 -26.99
C GLN A 589 22.30 20.87 -25.72
N PRO A 590 21.15 21.34 -25.20
CA PRO A 590 21.15 22.15 -23.97
C PRO A 590 21.70 21.43 -22.73
N LEU A 591 21.50 20.11 -22.66
CA LEU A 591 22.08 19.28 -21.60
C LEU A 591 23.60 19.11 -21.82
N ALA A 592 24.01 18.88 -23.07
CA ALA A 592 25.42 18.77 -23.44
C ALA A 592 26.21 20.03 -23.06
N ASP A 593 25.66 21.20 -23.37
CA ASP A 593 26.23 22.50 -23.02
C ASP A 593 26.35 22.65 -21.50
N SER A 594 25.27 22.36 -20.76
CA SER A 594 25.25 22.45 -19.29
C SER A 594 26.27 21.52 -18.62
N LEU A 595 26.43 20.28 -19.11
CA LEU A 595 27.41 19.34 -18.57
C LEU A 595 28.85 19.74 -18.92
N THR A 596 29.05 20.31 -20.11
CA THR A 596 30.36 20.86 -20.54
C THR A 596 30.78 22.02 -19.65
N ASP A 597 29.86 22.95 -19.33
CA ASP A 597 30.11 24.07 -18.42
C ASP A 597 30.47 23.62 -17.00
N LEU A 598 29.95 22.47 -16.56
CA LEU A 598 30.31 21.84 -15.29
C LEU A 598 31.66 21.08 -15.34
N GLY A 599 32.27 20.97 -16.53
CA GLY A 599 33.47 20.17 -16.76
C GLY A 599 33.24 18.67 -16.56
N ILE A 600 32.03 18.19 -16.91
CA ILE A 600 31.62 16.79 -16.86
C ILE A 600 31.64 16.24 -18.28
N LYS A 601 32.25 15.06 -18.47
CA LYS A 601 32.28 14.40 -19.78
C LYS A 601 30.86 13.97 -20.17
N PHE A 602 30.41 14.38 -21.35
CA PHE A 602 29.15 13.93 -21.95
C PHE A 602 29.44 13.24 -23.29
N ASP A 603 29.10 11.95 -23.37
CA ASP A 603 29.46 11.07 -24.50
C ASP A 603 28.29 10.13 -24.84
N PRO A 604 27.18 10.68 -25.36
CA PRO A 604 26.00 9.88 -25.69
C PRO A 604 26.23 8.99 -26.91
N ASN A 605 25.82 7.73 -26.78
CA ASN A 605 25.72 6.80 -27.90
C ASN A 605 24.34 6.95 -28.54
N PHE A 606 24.34 7.26 -29.84
CA PHE A 606 23.13 7.37 -30.64
C PHE A 606 22.97 6.17 -31.56
N THR A 607 21.72 5.81 -31.80
CA THR A 607 21.32 4.77 -32.74
C THR A 607 20.05 5.16 -33.46
N HIS A 608 19.82 4.52 -34.60
CA HIS A 608 18.67 4.76 -35.46
C HIS A 608 18.17 3.43 -36.02
N PHE A 609 16.85 3.29 -36.07
CA PHE A 609 16.15 2.11 -36.57
C PHE A 609 15.04 2.55 -37.54
N PRO A 610 14.78 1.78 -38.61
CA PRO A 610 13.76 2.12 -39.60
C PRO A 610 12.32 1.91 -39.09
N SER A 611 12.14 1.15 -38.01
CA SER A 611 10.84 0.86 -37.39
C SER A 611 10.94 0.84 -35.85
N TYR A 612 9.82 1.06 -35.16
CA TYR A 612 9.75 0.90 -33.70
C TYR A 612 9.93 -0.55 -33.27
N TYR A 613 9.39 -1.51 -34.03
CA TYR A 613 9.57 -2.93 -33.72
C TYR A 613 11.05 -3.36 -33.68
N GLU A 614 11.85 -2.95 -34.67
CA GLU A 614 13.29 -3.27 -34.72
C GLU A 614 14.06 -2.59 -33.60
N HIS A 615 13.71 -1.34 -33.26
CA HIS A 615 14.25 -0.69 -32.05
C HIS A 615 13.94 -1.53 -30.82
N TYR A 616 12.67 -1.94 -30.66
CA TYR A 616 12.18 -2.61 -29.47
C TYR A 616 12.87 -3.96 -29.26
N ASP A 617 12.93 -4.81 -30.30
CA ASP A 617 13.63 -6.11 -30.21
C ASP A 617 15.14 -5.92 -29.97
N HIS A 618 15.76 -4.90 -30.57
CA HIS A 618 17.17 -4.63 -30.34
C HIS A 618 17.49 -4.28 -28.88
N TYR A 619 16.62 -3.52 -28.20
CA TYR A 619 16.90 -3.06 -26.83
C TYR A 619 16.26 -3.86 -25.72
N TRP A 620 15.08 -4.40 -25.96
CA TRP A 620 14.29 -5.12 -24.97
C TRP A 620 14.17 -6.59 -25.29
N GLY A 621 14.71 -7.04 -26.43
CA GLY A 621 14.81 -8.44 -26.81
C GLY A 621 16.06 -9.17 -26.27
N PRO A 622 16.38 -10.36 -26.78
CA PRO A 622 15.66 -11.03 -27.88
C PRO A 622 14.24 -11.39 -27.47
N LEU A 623 13.27 -11.03 -28.30
CA LEU A 623 11.88 -11.47 -28.12
C LEU A 623 11.80 -13.01 -28.26
N PRO A 624 10.92 -13.70 -27.52
CA PRO A 624 9.86 -13.17 -26.66
C PRO A 624 10.27 -12.92 -25.19
N ALA A 625 11.39 -13.49 -24.73
CA ALA A 625 11.79 -13.46 -23.32
C ALA A 625 12.19 -12.05 -22.86
N GLY A 626 12.84 -11.30 -23.76
CA GLY A 626 13.44 -10.02 -23.47
C GLY A 626 14.61 -10.09 -22.49
N ASN A 627 15.10 -8.91 -22.08
CA ASN A 627 16.30 -8.80 -21.23
C ASN A 627 16.08 -8.05 -19.91
N ILE A 628 14.85 -7.66 -19.59
CA ILE A 628 14.52 -6.98 -18.33
C ILE A 628 14.31 -8.02 -17.23
N GLN A 629 15.14 -7.91 -16.19
CA GLN A 629 15.06 -8.78 -15.02
C GLN A 629 13.90 -8.38 -14.10
N VAL A 630 13.29 -9.38 -13.45
CA VAL A 630 12.21 -9.23 -12.47
C VAL A 630 12.66 -9.70 -11.09
N GLY A 631 11.95 -9.27 -10.05
CA GLY A 631 12.21 -9.72 -8.67
C GLY A 631 13.54 -9.26 -8.07
N THR A 632 14.15 -8.21 -8.62
CA THR A 632 15.43 -7.65 -8.15
C THR A 632 15.26 -6.47 -7.18
N GLN A 633 14.04 -5.95 -7.02
CA GLN A 633 13.78 -4.70 -6.31
C GLN A 633 12.48 -4.77 -5.50
N LEU A 634 12.46 -4.00 -4.41
CA LEU A 634 11.27 -3.59 -3.67
C LEU A 634 10.82 -2.22 -4.17
N PHE A 635 9.51 -1.94 -4.12
CA PHE A 635 8.92 -0.78 -4.79
C PHE A 635 8.19 0.15 -3.81
N GLY A 636 8.49 1.43 -3.94
CA GLY A 636 7.58 2.55 -3.69
C GLY A 636 7.37 3.34 -4.99
N GLY A 637 6.56 4.39 -4.96
CA GLY A 637 6.34 5.17 -6.17
C GLY A 637 5.56 6.45 -5.97
N ARG A 638 5.76 7.38 -6.91
CA ARG A 638 5.14 8.71 -6.91
C ARG A 638 5.10 9.28 -8.32
N LEU A 639 4.13 10.14 -8.61
CA LEU A 639 4.17 11.02 -9.76
C LEU A 639 4.85 12.33 -9.37
N LEU A 640 5.80 12.81 -10.17
CA LEU A 640 6.43 14.10 -9.99
C LEU A 640 5.72 15.14 -10.86
N PRO A 641 4.97 16.09 -10.28
CA PRO A 641 4.34 17.17 -11.03
C PRO A 641 5.40 18.03 -11.73
N ARG A 642 5.08 18.51 -12.93
CA ARG A 642 5.97 19.36 -13.73
C ARG A 642 6.43 20.60 -12.96
N ASN A 643 5.54 21.21 -12.18
CA ASN A 643 5.83 22.42 -11.42
C ASN A 643 6.79 22.20 -10.24
N ASN A 644 6.90 20.96 -9.74
CA ASN A 644 7.76 20.60 -8.62
C ASN A 644 9.20 20.26 -9.08
N LEU A 645 9.39 19.94 -10.37
CA LEU A 645 10.68 19.49 -10.90
C LEU A 645 11.83 20.48 -10.65
N LYS A 646 11.57 21.79 -10.75
CA LYS A 646 12.58 22.85 -10.55
C LYS A 646 13.15 22.90 -9.14
N ASP A 647 12.39 22.44 -8.14
CA ASP A 647 12.75 22.46 -6.72
C ASP A 647 13.10 21.06 -6.21
N PHE A 648 13.22 20.07 -7.11
CA PHE A 648 13.36 18.66 -6.76
C PHE A 648 14.78 18.25 -6.35
N SER A 649 15.79 19.07 -6.64
CA SER A 649 17.22 18.79 -6.39
C SER A 649 17.54 18.34 -4.97
N THR A 650 16.96 19.03 -3.98
CA THR A 650 17.16 18.71 -2.56
C THR A 650 16.55 17.36 -2.21
N THR A 651 15.36 17.07 -2.75
CA THR A 651 14.68 15.77 -2.57
C THR A 651 15.44 14.65 -3.26
N ALA A 652 15.87 14.85 -4.50
CA ALA A 652 16.68 13.90 -5.27
C ALA A 652 17.95 13.51 -4.51
N ARG A 653 18.67 14.50 -3.96
CA ARG A 653 19.85 14.26 -3.12
C ARG A 653 19.50 13.44 -1.88
N LYS A 654 18.48 13.84 -1.13
CA LYS A 654 18.07 13.14 0.10
C LYS A 654 17.70 11.68 -0.18
N LEU A 655 16.96 11.41 -1.26
CA LEU A 655 16.61 10.05 -1.68
C LEU A 655 17.86 9.23 -2.02
N ALA A 656 18.80 9.81 -2.78
CA ALA A 656 20.06 9.15 -3.12
C ALA A 656 20.92 8.85 -1.87
N GLU A 657 21.04 9.79 -0.93
CA GLU A 657 21.73 9.59 0.36
C GLU A 657 21.07 8.52 1.24
N MET A 658 19.76 8.32 1.07
CA MET A 658 19.02 7.21 1.68
C MET A 658 19.23 5.88 0.94
N GLY A 659 20.14 5.78 -0.02
CA GLY A 659 20.43 4.55 -0.77
C GLY A 659 19.35 4.13 -1.76
N VAL A 660 18.43 5.03 -2.10
CA VAL A 660 17.37 4.76 -3.10
C VAL A 660 17.98 4.78 -4.50
N ILE A 661 17.67 3.77 -5.29
CA ILE A 661 17.82 3.85 -6.74
C ILE A 661 16.56 4.54 -7.26
N TYR A 662 16.70 5.81 -7.65
CA TYR A 662 15.59 6.55 -8.25
C TYR A 662 15.44 6.11 -9.69
N ILE A 663 14.26 5.62 -10.07
CA ILE A 663 13.91 5.30 -11.46
C ILE A 663 12.87 6.31 -11.93
N GLY A 664 13.21 7.10 -12.96
CA GLY A 664 12.32 8.08 -13.54
C GLY A 664 11.93 7.72 -14.97
N VAL A 665 10.62 7.74 -15.23
CA VAL A 665 10.02 7.66 -16.56
C VAL A 665 9.52 9.07 -16.92
N GLY A 666 10.34 9.81 -17.65
CA GLY A 666 10.04 11.16 -18.13
C GLY A 666 9.20 11.13 -19.39
N LEU A 667 8.03 11.75 -19.36
CA LEU A 667 7.07 11.77 -20.48
C LEU A 667 6.16 13.01 -20.42
N ASN A 668 5.43 13.27 -21.50
CA ASN A 668 4.38 14.30 -21.52
C ASN A 668 3.07 13.72 -22.06
N VAL A 669 2.11 13.49 -21.15
CA VAL A 669 0.75 13.02 -21.48
C VAL A 669 -0.33 14.06 -21.19
N SER A 670 0.04 15.32 -20.95
CA SER A 670 -0.90 16.41 -20.59
C SER A 670 -2.01 16.64 -21.62
N ARG A 671 -1.77 16.33 -22.89
CA ARG A 671 -2.73 16.52 -24.00
C ARG A 671 -3.73 15.37 -24.18
N PHE A 672 -3.63 14.30 -23.39
CA PHE A 672 -4.49 13.12 -23.49
C PHE A 672 -5.50 13.06 -22.33
N GLY A 673 -6.51 12.20 -22.47
CA GLY A 673 -7.47 11.92 -21.40
C GLY A 673 -8.37 13.10 -21.00
N GLY A 674 -8.60 14.08 -21.89
CA GLY A 674 -9.56 15.16 -21.65
C GLY A 674 -11.00 14.65 -21.45
N SER A 675 -11.86 15.51 -20.88
CA SER A 675 -13.34 15.31 -20.84
C SER A 675 -13.85 14.05 -20.13
N ASN A 676 -13.22 13.59 -19.04
CA ASN A 676 -13.61 12.35 -18.35
C ASN A 676 -13.64 11.12 -19.29
N ALA A 677 -12.78 11.08 -20.31
CA ALA A 677 -12.77 9.99 -21.30
C ALA A 677 -12.46 8.62 -20.67
N ASN A 678 -11.66 8.60 -19.60
CA ASN A 678 -11.26 7.41 -18.87
C ASN A 678 -11.00 7.75 -17.39
N SER A 679 -10.65 6.76 -16.57
CA SER A 679 -10.48 6.93 -15.12
C SER A 679 -9.03 6.98 -14.66
N VAL A 680 -8.09 7.18 -15.58
CA VAL A 680 -6.69 7.45 -15.24
C VAL A 680 -6.64 8.57 -14.20
N LEU A 681 -5.82 8.38 -13.16
CA LEU A 681 -5.61 9.38 -12.11
C LEU A 681 -5.26 10.75 -12.74
N PRO A 682 -6.05 11.82 -12.50
CA PRO A 682 -5.88 13.09 -13.22
C PRO A 682 -4.49 13.71 -13.09
N GLN A 683 -3.82 13.48 -11.96
CA GLN A 683 -2.46 13.96 -11.68
C GLN A 683 -1.45 13.55 -12.76
N TRP A 684 -1.66 12.44 -13.48
CA TRP A 684 -0.84 12.06 -14.64
C TRP A 684 -0.71 13.17 -15.68
N ARG A 685 -1.75 14.00 -15.85
CA ARG A 685 -1.76 15.05 -16.89
C ARG A 685 -0.88 16.24 -16.52
N ASP A 686 -0.63 16.46 -15.24
CA ASP A 686 0.22 17.54 -14.73
C ASP A 686 1.63 17.05 -14.38
N SER A 687 1.84 15.73 -14.37
CA SER A 687 3.12 15.11 -14.09
C SER A 687 4.04 15.04 -15.31
N ILE A 688 5.34 15.15 -15.03
CA ILE A 688 6.40 15.04 -16.04
C ILE A 688 7.23 13.77 -15.85
N VAL A 689 7.25 13.21 -14.64
CA VAL A 689 7.93 11.94 -14.34
C VAL A 689 7.00 11.03 -13.57
N GLN A 690 6.91 9.76 -13.97
CA GLN A 690 6.52 8.69 -13.06
C GLN A 690 7.78 8.14 -12.40
N VAL A 691 7.74 8.04 -11.07
CA VAL A 691 8.88 7.70 -10.23
C VAL A 691 8.63 6.36 -9.58
N SER A 692 9.58 5.44 -9.75
CA SER A 692 9.71 4.22 -8.96
C SER A 692 10.88 4.40 -8.00
N LEU A 693 10.61 4.26 -6.70
CA LEU A 693 11.60 4.39 -5.64
C LEU A 693 11.97 3.00 -5.17
N THR A 694 13.17 2.53 -5.51
CA THR A 694 13.53 1.13 -5.27
C THR A 694 14.67 0.95 -4.30
N LEU A 695 14.57 -0.14 -3.54
CA LEU A 695 15.68 -0.73 -2.78
C LEU A 695 15.88 -2.17 -3.27
N PRO A 696 17.13 -2.67 -3.30
CA PRO A 696 17.42 -3.99 -3.82
C PRO A 696 16.73 -5.09 -3.00
N TRP A 697 16.25 -6.12 -3.70
CA TRP A 697 15.90 -7.40 -3.11
C TRP A 697 17.12 -8.31 -3.09
N ASP A 698 17.33 -9.03 -1.99
CA ASP A 698 18.41 -9.99 -1.85
C ASP A 698 17.89 -11.30 -1.24
N ASN A 699 18.11 -12.42 -1.94
CA ASN A 699 17.66 -13.74 -1.51
C ASN A 699 18.54 -14.34 -0.40
N GLU A 700 19.73 -13.80 -0.17
CA GLU A 700 20.66 -14.24 0.89
C GLU A 700 20.43 -13.50 2.22
N VAL A 701 19.76 -12.35 2.16
CA VAL A 701 19.44 -11.54 3.35
C VAL A 701 18.26 -12.16 4.13
N PRO A 702 18.32 -12.19 5.48
CA PRO A 702 17.21 -12.70 6.28
C PRO A 702 15.87 -12.03 5.97
N TRP A 703 14.80 -12.83 5.94
CA TRP A 703 13.44 -12.37 5.60
C TRP A 703 12.99 -11.12 6.38
N GLU A 704 13.24 -11.10 7.70
CA GLU A 704 12.85 -9.97 8.55
C GLU A 704 13.56 -8.65 8.19
N GLU A 705 14.78 -8.73 7.64
CA GLU A 705 15.52 -7.57 7.15
C GLU A 705 14.97 -7.09 5.80
N MET A 706 14.52 -8.00 4.93
CA MET A 706 13.81 -7.65 3.71
C MET A 706 12.45 -6.99 4.01
N LEU A 707 11.72 -7.49 5.00
CA LEU A 707 10.51 -6.82 5.50
C LEU A 707 10.82 -5.44 6.10
N ALA A 708 11.93 -5.30 6.85
CA ALA A 708 12.37 -4.01 7.36
C ALA A 708 12.73 -3.03 6.24
N THR A 709 13.32 -3.54 5.15
CA THR A 709 13.65 -2.76 3.96
C THR A 709 12.38 -2.24 3.28
N GLN A 710 11.34 -3.06 3.10
CA GLN A 710 10.04 -2.58 2.61
C GLN A 710 9.42 -1.57 3.57
N ARG A 711 9.48 -1.79 4.89
CA ARG A 711 8.98 -0.80 5.89
C ARG A 711 9.70 0.54 5.76
N ARG A 712 11.02 0.55 5.49
CA ARG A 712 11.80 1.77 5.23
C ARG A 712 11.29 2.51 3.99
N ILE A 713 10.91 1.79 2.94
CA ILE A 713 10.26 2.40 1.76
C ILE A 713 8.99 3.13 2.18
N THR A 714 8.10 2.44 2.89
CA THR A 714 6.79 2.97 3.29
C THR A 714 6.87 4.11 4.29
N GLN A 715 7.73 4.02 5.31
CA GLN A 715 7.73 4.94 6.45
C GLN A 715 8.67 6.13 6.22
N ASP A 716 9.83 5.89 5.62
CA ASP A 716 10.90 6.89 5.56
C ASP A 716 11.07 7.47 4.16
N ILE A 717 11.07 6.64 3.12
CA ILE A 717 11.36 7.08 1.75
C ILE A 717 10.14 7.76 1.10
N GLN A 718 8.95 7.16 1.22
CA GLN A 718 7.71 7.75 0.68
C GLN A 718 7.45 9.13 1.29
N SER A 719 7.63 9.29 2.60
CA SER A 719 7.38 10.57 3.28
C SER A 719 8.26 11.71 2.76
N VAL A 720 9.50 11.42 2.32
CA VAL A 720 10.41 12.40 1.72
C VAL A 720 9.88 12.92 0.38
N ILE A 721 9.45 12.02 -0.52
CA ILE A 721 8.96 12.43 -1.83
C ILE A 721 7.56 13.06 -1.76
N GLU A 722 6.70 12.58 -0.85
CA GLU A 722 5.36 13.12 -0.62
C GLU A 722 5.42 14.57 -0.12
N ALA A 723 6.32 14.86 0.82
CA ALA A 723 6.56 16.21 1.30
C ALA A 723 6.99 17.18 0.18
N ALA A 724 7.73 16.68 -0.82
CA ALA A 724 8.17 17.45 -1.98
C ALA A 724 7.10 17.56 -3.09
N THR A 725 6.07 16.72 -3.04
CA THR A 725 5.03 16.61 -4.07
C THR A 725 3.61 16.56 -3.47
N PRO A 726 3.22 17.57 -2.66
CA PRO A 726 1.90 17.60 -2.04
C PRO A 726 0.80 17.59 -3.10
N GLY A 727 -0.23 16.76 -2.88
CA GLY A 727 -1.36 16.61 -3.81
C GLY A 727 -1.05 15.83 -5.09
N ALA A 728 0.20 15.41 -5.30
CA ALA A 728 0.50 14.40 -6.31
C ALA A 728 -0.11 13.06 -5.91
N GLY A 729 -0.21 12.14 -6.86
CA GLY A 729 -0.52 10.75 -6.58
C GLY A 729 0.60 9.84 -7.05
N ALA A 730 0.28 8.58 -7.33
CA ALA A 730 1.25 7.59 -7.77
C ALA A 730 0.65 6.65 -8.83
N TYR A 731 1.52 6.06 -9.65
CA TYR A 731 1.12 5.03 -10.59
C TYR A 731 0.89 3.72 -9.85
N ILE A 732 -0.37 3.31 -9.72
CA ILE A 732 -0.76 2.15 -8.89
C ILE A 732 -0.04 0.84 -9.23
N ASN A 733 0.40 0.64 -10.48
CA ASN A 733 1.08 -0.60 -10.85
C ASN A 733 2.54 -0.64 -10.38
N GLU A 734 3.14 0.51 -10.07
CA GLU A 734 4.54 0.67 -9.64
C GLU A 734 4.58 1.60 -8.43
N ALA A 735 3.99 1.13 -7.32
CA ALA A 735 3.84 1.90 -6.10
C ALA A 735 3.96 1.02 -4.86
N ASP A 736 3.98 1.65 -3.70
CA ASP A 736 3.97 0.95 -2.42
C ASP A 736 2.57 0.36 -2.14
N PHE A 737 2.49 -0.96 -1.97
CA PHE A 737 1.24 -1.63 -1.61
C PHE A 737 0.76 -1.27 -0.19
N GLN A 738 1.63 -0.70 0.65
CA GLN A 738 1.33 -0.27 2.02
C GLN A 738 0.95 1.21 2.13
N GLN A 739 0.71 1.90 1.00
CA GLN A 739 0.30 3.29 0.98
C GLN A 739 -0.96 3.49 1.84
N ARG A 740 -0.86 4.34 2.88
CA ARG A 740 -1.95 4.51 3.86
C ARG A 740 -3.17 5.20 3.26
N ASP A 741 -2.96 6.26 2.50
CA ASP A 741 -3.98 7.06 1.83
C ASP A 741 -4.19 6.63 0.36
N TRP A 742 -4.04 5.34 0.08
CA TRP A 742 -4.07 4.76 -1.27
C TRP A 742 -5.29 5.15 -2.11
N GLN A 743 -6.44 5.39 -1.49
CA GLN A 743 -7.66 5.84 -2.19
C GLN A 743 -7.42 7.19 -2.89
N GLU A 744 -6.82 8.15 -2.17
CA GLU A 744 -6.47 9.46 -2.71
C GLU A 744 -5.25 9.36 -3.63
N THR A 745 -4.21 8.65 -3.18
CA THR A 745 -2.93 8.58 -3.91
C THR A 745 -3.04 7.86 -5.26
N PHE A 746 -3.87 6.81 -5.39
CA PHE A 746 -3.99 6.04 -6.64
C PHE A 746 -5.21 6.41 -7.49
N TYR A 747 -6.26 6.97 -6.89
CA TYR A 747 -7.51 7.25 -7.60
C TYR A 747 -8.00 8.70 -7.45
N GLY A 748 -7.63 9.38 -6.37
CA GLY A 748 -7.99 10.76 -6.09
C GLY A 748 -9.49 11.01 -6.25
N VAL A 749 -9.82 12.10 -6.95
CA VAL A 749 -11.21 12.51 -7.24
C VAL A 749 -12.06 11.45 -7.94
N ASN A 750 -11.43 10.47 -8.62
CA ASN A 750 -12.14 9.41 -9.33
C ASN A 750 -12.67 8.32 -8.38
N TYR A 751 -12.13 8.19 -7.17
CA TYR A 751 -12.38 7.04 -6.28
C TYR A 751 -13.87 6.80 -6.02
N ASN A 752 -14.62 7.85 -5.65
CA ASN A 752 -16.05 7.71 -5.35
C ASN A 752 -16.89 7.26 -6.55
N LYS A 753 -16.53 7.68 -7.77
CA LYS A 753 -17.21 7.24 -9.00
C LYS A 753 -16.86 5.79 -9.31
N LEU A 754 -15.58 5.43 -9.21
CA LEU A 754 -15.09 4.07 -9.37
C LEU A 754 -15.79 3.13 -8.38
N LEU A 755 -15.92 3.51 -7.11
CA LEU A 755 -16.59 2.69 -6.09
C LEU A 755 -18.09 2.48 -6.38
N ARG A 756 -18.79 3.48 -6.92
CA ARG A 756 -20.19 3.29 -7.36
C ARG A 756 -20.30 2.28 -8.51
N ILE A 757 -19.36 2.31 -9.45
CA ILE A 757 -19.31 1.37 -10.58
C ILE A 757 -18.96 -0.04 -10.08
N LYS A 758 -17.99 -0.15 -9.16
CA LYS A 758 -17.66 -1.40 -8.46
C LYS A 758 -18.91 -2.02 -7.85
N LYS A 759 -19.69 -1.26 -7.07
CA LYS A 759 -20.93 -1.74 -6.45
C LYS A 759 -22.02 -2.13 -7.46
N LYS A 760 -22.03 -1.53 -8.65
CA LYS A 760 -22.96 -1.90 -9.74
C LYS A 760 -22.59 -3.24 -10.38
N TYR A 761 -21.32 -3.47 -10.69
CA TYR A 761 -20.86 -4.64 -11.44
C TYR A 761 -20.42 -5.81 -10.57
N ASP A 762 -20.09 -5.56 -9.31
CA ASP A 762 -19.69 -6.54 -8.30
C ASP A 762 -20.20 -6.14 -6.89
N PRO A 763 -21.52 -6.17 -6.66
CA PRO A 763 -22.12 -5.78 -5.38
C PRO A 763 -21.72 -6.69 -4.21
N GLU A 764 -21.28 -7.91 -4.51
CA GLU A 764 -20.87 -8.90 -3.51
C GLU A 764 -19.36 -8.82 -3.23
N HIS A 765 -18.62 -7.93 -3.90
CA HIS A 765 -17.17 -7.80 -3.78
C HIS A 765 -16.41 -9.12 -4.02
N ILE A 766 -16.85 -9.93 -4.98
CA ILE A 766 -16.20 -11.19 -5.36
C ILE A 766 -14.79 -10.94 -5.90
N PHE A 767 -14.61 -9.86 -6.66
CA PHE A 767 -13.32 -9.46 -7.18
C PHE A 767 -12.58 -8.64 -6.12
N TYR A 768 -11.48 -9.18 -5.61
CA TYR A 768 -10.62 -8.52 -4.63
C TYR A 768 -9.18 -8.42 -5.16
N SER A 769 -8.54 -7.30 -4.84
CA SER A 769 -7.10 -7.09 -5.01
C SER A 769 -6.62 -6.15 -3.89
N THR A 770 -5.35 -6.21 -3.54
CA THR A 770 -4.74 -5.27 -2.58
C THR A 770 -4.81 -3.84 -3.13
N VAL A 771 -5.15 -2.85 -2.29
CA VAL A 771 -5.28 -1.41 -2.61
C VAL A 771 -6.12 -1.09 -3.86
N ALA A 772 -7.11 -1.94 -4.12
CA ALA A 772 -8.03 -1.83 -5.22
C ALA A 772 -9.32 -1.09 -4.82
N VAL A 773 -10.03 -0.51 -5.79
CA VAL A 773 -11.34 0.09 -5.52
C VAL A 773 -12.30 -0.93 -4.88
N GLY A 774 -12.78 -0.61 -3.67
CA GLY A 774 -13.65 -1.48 -2.89
C GLY A 774 -12.94 -2.62 -2.16
N SER A 775 -11.59 -2.63 -2.10
CA SER A 775 -10.83 -3.63 -1.36
C SER A 775 -11.01 -3.50 0.16
N GLU A 776 -11.38 -2.31 0.65
CA GLU A 776 -11.68 -2.04 2.05
C GLU A 776 -12.88 -2.83 2.59
N ALA A 777 -13.67 -3.46 1.73
CA ALA A 777 -14.73 -4.39 2.13
C ALA A 777 -14.19 -5.74 2.65
N TRP A 778 -12.87 -5.96 2.58
CA TRP A 778 -12.21 -7.20 2.97
C TRP A 778 -11.01 -6.92 3.88
N ILE A 779 -10.76 -7.83 4.81
CA ILE A 779 -9.57 -7.88 5.65
C ILE A 779 -8.89 -9.23 5.43
N ILE A 780 -7.58 -9.20 5.17
CA ILE A 780 -6.74 -10.40 5.06
C ILE A 780 -6.07 -10.66 6.40
N ALA A 781 -6.31 -11.84 6.98
CA ALA A 781 -5.62 -12.29 8.20
C ALA A 781 -4.17 -12.71 7.90
N ASN A 782 -3.37 -12.84 8.96
CA ASN A 782 -1.97 -13.30 8.85
C ASN A 782 -1.82 -14.70 8.25
N ASP A 783 -2.85 -15.56 8.37
CA ASP A 783 -2.90 -16.89 7.75
C ASP A 783 -3.34 -16.84 6.26
N GLY A 784 -3.51 -15.64 5.70
CA GLY A 784 -3.96 -15.40 4.34
C GLY A 784 -5.48 -15.46 4.14
N ARG A 785 -6.25 -15.76 5.20
CA ARG A 785 -7.71 -15.85 5.13
C ARG A 785 -8.34 -14.50 4.86
N MET A 786 -9.27 -14.47 3.91
CA MET A 786 -10.04 -13.28 3.54
C MET A 786 -11.41 -13.29 4.23
N CYS A 787 -11.69 -12.25 5.02
CA CYS A 787 -12.96 -12.04 5.71
C CYS A 787 -13.55 -10.69 5.30
N ARG A 788 -14.88 -10.56 5.27
CA ARG A 788 -15.49 -9.23 5.14
C ARG A 788 -15.04 -8.35 6.31
N SER A 789 -14.80 -7.07 6.00
CA SER A 789 -14.48 -6.03 6.98
C SER A 789 -15.57 -5.89 8.03
#